data_AF-A0A6I5RD82-F1
#
_entry.id   AF-A0A6I5RD82-F1
#
_cell.length_a   1.000
_cell.length_b   1.000
_cell.length_c   1.000
_cell.angle_alpha   90.00
_cell.angle_beta   90.00
_cell.angle_gamma   90.00
#
_symmetry.space_group_name_H-M   'P 1'
#
loop_
_entity.id
_entity.type
_entity.pdbx_description
1 polymer ?
#
loop_
_entity_poly.entity_id
_entity_poly.type
_entity_poly.pdbx_seq_one_letter_code
_entity_poly.pdbx_strand_id
1 'polypeptide(L)'
;MTILTLEDVAIAQMIQAAVVGDCNHLESVACLGPTYVALRRGAQLQRAYWDYSLELRETCQAIVSAAIAPASTSDSDTLELCFTHHYRAITPDQFRRAFAKVHIGIRGIELQYKDQIARYSPTSMIARNLTFQRVFEQFLEQTSLSEKAFFKQGTIQTFEARQVLITFRSEVTAVTMHRGSQVVPIKTLSSDCLQDMTTTMGQWLLRQVQADGRLPYKYFPSRGREATSNNLIRQFMATLCLIRYAQRSGRLDHQVLATHNLNYNLAQFYHWEGKLGVVEYDGKVKLGAIALAALAILEHADLLSIEVFDSVYGAHLEGLCRTIETLWQSDGSFRTFLKPRDRTDNQNFYPGEALLFWASLYQRTQDPQLLARCYQSAAYYRTWHQQQRNPAFVPWHTQAYALLYRATQDRYFLDLIFALNDWLLARQQWEGARYDDLRGRFYDPHHPGYGPPHASSTGVYLEGIADAYALAVETGEVERAQHYQQVIWRGLRSIRQLQFRESTDLFYISQRSPVYGAVRTTVYDNVIRIDNVQHCLMALMKLIQCPAFLHSTPNLKAADIDRSEPPLPAQVFTRAEATTLKNFRLVDPQVDIRPLIAEIKANEHLWLHNTSRQDKVKVQRETHTIYLRSAVKPYPPGVTNGNDVHDSCRTQLAQYFPTVMQWLETYAQASGGALGRATIVRLAPQGRVYRHIDQGEYYRLRDRYHLVLQSSVGSLLNAGDEWVRMHPGEFWWFDNQSPHEAYNEADDWRIHLIFDCDKRWQQKSGTSITPPITL
;
A
#
# COMPACT_ATOMS: atom_id res chain seq x y z
N MET A 1 12.40 -16.96 2.99
CA MET A 1 11.93 -17.43 4.31
C MET A 1 11.19 -16.28 4.98
N THR A 2 9.87 -16.37 5.00
CA THR A 2 8.98 -15.45 5.72
C THR A 2 8.93 -15.94 7.16
N ILE A 3 9.16 -15.06 8.14
CA ILE A 3 9.03 -15.43 9.55
C ILE A 3 7.54 -15.67 9.78
N LEU A 4 7.19 -16.93 10.04
CA LEU A 4 5.83 -17.36 10.36
C LEU A 4 5.52 -16.86 11.77
N THR A 5 4.33 -16.28 11.99
CA THR A 5 3.89 -15.95 13.35
C THR A 5 3.75 -17.23 14.18
N LEU A 6 3.78 -17.15 15.52
CA LEU A 6 3.54 -18.33 16.37
C LEU A 6 2.23 -19.06 16.02
N GLU A 7 1.19 -18.31 15.63
CA GLU A 7 -0.07 -18.88 15.14
C GLU A 7 0.05 -19.52 13.75
N ASP A 8 0.79 -18.91 12.81
CA ASP A 8 1.06 -19.50 11.50
C ASP A 8 1.89 -20.78 11.62
N VAL A 9 2.83 -20.82 12.57
CA VAL A 9 3.59 -22.03 12.91
C VAL A 9 2.65 -23.08 13.47
N ALA A 10 1.75 -22.72 14.41
CA ALA A 10 0.77 -23.65 14.96
C ALA A 10 -0.18 -24.21 13.89
N ILE A 11 -0.68 -23.36 12.99
CA ILE A 11 -1.53 -23.77 11.85
C ILE A 11 -0.75 -24.69 10.91
N ALA A 12 0.49 -24.35 10.55
CA ALA A 12 1.33 -25.16 9.68
C ALA A 12 1.65 -26.52 10.32
N GLN A 13 1.98 -26.55 11.62
CA GLN A 13 2.20 -27.77 12.39
C GLN A 13 0.95 -28.63 12.46
N MET A 14 -0.23 -28.03 12.71
CA MET A 14 -1.51 -28.74 12.75
C MET A 14 -1.86 -29.36 11.40
N ILE A 15 -1.60 -28.63 10.31
CA ILE A 15 -1.80 -29.16 8.96
C ILE A 15 -0.82 -30.29 8.70
N GLN A 16 0.46 -30.13 9.03
CA GLN A 16 1.45 -31.19 8.85
C GLN A 16 1.10 -32.45 9.64
N ALA A 17 0.66 -32.30 10.89
CA ALA A 17 0.14 -33.36 11.74
C ALA A 17 -1.08 -34.06 11.14
N ALA A 18 -2.02 -33.30 10.56
CA ALA A 18 -3.19 -33.85 9.86
C ALA A 18 -2.80 -34.62 8.60
N VAL A 19 -1.78 -34.17 7.87
CA VAL A 19 -1.23 -34.89 6.70
C VAL A 19 -0.66 -36.25 7.08
N VAL A 20 0.01 -36.37 8.23
CA VAL A 20 0.62 -37.62 8.71
C VAL A 20 -0.28 -38.45 9.62
N GLY A 21 -1.49 -37.97 9.93
CA GLY A 21 -2.47 -38.67 10.77
C GLY A 21 -2.21 -38.61 12.28
N ASP A 22 -1.45 -37.63 12.77
CA ASP A 22 -1.06 -37.49 14.19
C ASP A 22 -1.35 -36.08 14.74
N CYS A 23 -2.63 -35.75 14.93
CA CYS A 23 -3.07 -34.43 15.44
C CYS A 23 -3.16 -34.34 16.96
N ASN A 24 -3.01 -35.46 17.68
CA ASN A 24 -3.45 -35.58 19.07
C ASN A 24 -2.56 -34.84 20.08
N HIS A 25 -1.32 -34.53 19.70
CA HIS A 25 -0.29 -33.98 20.58
C HIS A 25 -0.12 -32.45 20.48
N LEU A 26 -0.86 -31.75 19.61
CA LEU A 26 -0.70 -30.31 19.34
C LEU A 26 -1.82 -29.47 19.97
N GLU A 27 -1.50 -28.40 20.70
CA GLU A 27 -2.50 -27.46 21.25
C GLU A 27 -3.40 -26.87 20.15
N SER A 28 -4.73 -26.93 20.33
CA SER A 28 -5.72 -26.48 19.34
C SER A 28 -5.91 -24.97 19.42
N VAL A 29 -5.88 -24.29 18.27
CA VAL A 29 -6.23 -22.87 18.17
C VAL A 29 -7.74 -22.75 18.03
N ALA A 30 -8.40 -22.01 18.93
CA ALA A 30 -9.83 -21.80 18.86
C ALA A 30 -10.24 -21.02 17.59
N CYS A 31 -11.23 -21.54 16.86
CA CYS A 31 -11.91 -20.82 15.80
C CYS A 31 -13.15 -20.15 16.39
N LEU A 32 -13.19 -18.81 16.39
CA LEU A 32 -14.30 -18.04 16.96
C LEU A 32 -15.53 -18.00 16.03
N GLY A 33 -15.50 -18.70 14.90
CA GLY A 33 -16.62 -18.82 13.97
C GLY A 33 -16.41 -19.88 12.87
N PRO A 34 -17.39 -20.03 11.96
CA PRO A 34 -17.39 -21.07 10.92
C PRO A 34 -16.20 -20.96 9.96
N THR A 35 -15.64 -22.09 9.54
CA THR A 35 -14.54 -22.15 8.59
C THR A 35 -15.07 -22.27 7.16
N TYR A 36 -14.63 -21.40 6.26
CA TYR A 36 -14.92 -21.59 4.83
C TYR A 36 -13.93 -22.58 4.23
N VAL A 37 -14.47 -23.54 3.47
CA VAL A 37 -13.74 -24.65 2.89
C VAL A 37 -14.01 -24.67 1.39
N ALA A 38 -12.96 -24.66 0.57
CA ALA A 38 -13.07 -24.78 -0.88
C ALA A 38 -12.08 -25.80 -1.44
N LEU A 39 -12.61 -26.81 -2.12
CA LEU A 39 -11.87 -27.85 -2.82
C LEU A 39 -11.79 -27.50 -4.30
N ARG A 40 -10.59 -27.58 -4.87
CA ARG A 40 -10.33 -27.21 -6.27
C ARG A 40 -9.50 -28.26 -7.00
N ARG A 41 -9.73 -28.36 -8.30
CA ARG A 41 -8.93 -29.15 -9.25
C ARG A 41 -8.40 -28.25 -10.34
N GLY A 42 -7.09 -28.12 -10.50
CA GLY A 42 -6.52 -27.28 -11.55
C GLY A 42 -7.05 -25.85 -11.48
N ALA A 43 -7.21 -25.33 -10.25
CA ALA A 43 -7.84 -24.04 -9.90
C ALA A 43 -9.37 -23.91 -10.09
N GLN A 44 -10.04 -24.87 -10.73
CA GLN A 44 -11.49 -24.88 -10.82
C GLN A 44 -12.13 -25.31 -9.50
N LEU A 45 -13.11 -24.54 -9.02
CA LEU A 45 -13.85 -24.86 -7.81
C LEU A 45 -14.72 -26.11 -8.02
N GLN A 46 -14.46 -27.16 -7.24
CA GLN A 46 -15.26 -28.40 -7.25
C GLN A 46 -16.39 -28.31 -6.22
N ARG A 47 -16.06 -27.88 -5.00
CA ARG A 47 -17.00 -27.76 -3.89
C ARG A 47 -16.58 -26.64 -2.96
N ALA A 48 -17.55 -25.87 -2.45
CA ALA A 48 -17.34 -24.93 -1.36
C ALA A 48 -18.46 -25.06 -0.32
N TYR A 49 -18.10 -24.95 0.96
CA TYR A 49 -19.06 -25.00 2.07
C TYR A 49 -18.51 -24.29 3.31
N TRP A 50 -19.35 -24.13 4.32
CA TRP A 50 -18.98 -23.63 5.65
C TRP A 50 -19.01 -24.78 6.65
N ASP A 51 -17.89 -25.05 7.29
CA ASP A 51 -17.76 -25.97 8.40
C ASP A 51 -18.02 -25.22 9.72
N TYR A 52 -18.74 -25.86 10.64
CA TYR A 52 -19.18 -25.25 11.91
C TYR A 52 -18.42 -25.79 13.13
N SER A 53 -17.40 -26.61 12.91
CA SER A 53 -16.49 -27.01 13.98
C SER A 53 -15.75 -25.76 14.47
N LEU A 54 -15.66 -25.61 15.79
CA LEU A 54 -15.08 -24.43 16.43
C LEU A 54 -13.62 -24.65 16.88
N GLU A 55 -13.09 -25.85 16.62
CA GLU A 55 -11.71 -26.20 16.94
C GLU A 55 -10.90 -26.50 15.68
N LEU A 56 -9.75 -25.83 15.55
CA LEU A 56 -8.86 -26.02 14.40
C LEU A 56 -8.44 -27.48 14.24
N ARG A 57 -8.17 -28.18 15.34
CA ARG A 57 -7.78 -29.59 15.32
C ARG A 57 -8.86 -30.47 14.67
N GLU A 58 -10.12 -30.31 15.07
CA GLU A 58 -11.24 -31.08 14.52
C GLU A 58 -11.43 -30.79 13.04
N THR A 59 -11.39 -29.50 12.66
CA THR A 59 -11.46 -29.08 11.25
C THR A 59 -10.32 -29.68 10.43
N CYS A 60 -9.08 -29.65 10.93
CA CYS A 60 -7.92 -30.23 10.25
C CYS A 60 -8.06 -31.76 10.12
N GLN A 61 -8.39 -32.45 11.22
CA GLN A 61 -8.52 -33.89 11.23
C GLN A 61 -9.65 -34.37 10.29
N ALA A 62 -10.80 -33.70 10.26
CA ALA A 62 -11.91 -34.09 9.40
C ALA A 62 -11.68 -33.72 7.94
N ILE A 63 -11.26 -32.48 7.66
CA ILE A 63 -11.26 -31.91 6.31
C ILE A 63 -9.96 -32.23 5.56
N VAL A 64 -8.81 -32.05 6.21
CA VAL A 64 -7.50 -32.26 5.56
C VAL A 64 -7.30 -33.76 5.33
N SER A 65 -7.58 -34.60 6.32
CA SER A 65 -7.48 -36.06 6.16
C SER A 65 -8.41 -36.59 5.07
N ALA A 66 -9.65 -36.09 5.00
CA ALA A 66 -10.58 -36.48 3.94
C ALA A 66 -10.14 -36.01 2.55
N ALA A 67 -9.51 -34.84 2.45
CA ALA A 67 -8.98 -34.32 1.19
C ALA A 67 -7.75 -35.11 0.68
N ILE A 68 -7.01 -35.79 1.57
CA ILE A 68 -5.77 -36.51 1.27
C ILE A 68 -5.95 -38.03 1.22
N ALA A 69 -7.10 -38.56 1.70
CA ALA A 69 -7.32 -40.00 1.85
C ALA A 69 -7.13 -40.81 0.54
N PRO A 70 -6.44 -41.98 0.58
CA PRO A 70 -6.08 -42.76 -0.62
C PRO A 70 -7.22 -43.50 -1.33
N ALA A 71 -8.45 -43.45 -0.82
CA ALA A 71 -9.58 -44.17 -1.40
C ALA A 71 -10.06 -43.45 -2.69
N SER A 72 -9.42 -43.83 -3.81
CA SER A 72 -9.63 -43.40 -5.21
C SER A 72 -9.61 -41.89 -5.43
N THR A 73 -8.46 -41.33 -5.82
CA THR A 73 -8.32 -39.97 -6.38
C THR A 73 -9.30 -38.95 -5.77
N SER A 74 -8.93 -38.27 -4.68
CA SER A 74 -9.51 -36.96 -4.43
C SER A 74 -9.47 -36.19 -5.75
N ASP A 75 -10.64 -35.87 -6.33
CA ASP A 75 -10.72 -35.15 -7.60
C ASP A 75 -10.12 -33.74 -7.49
N SER A 76 -9.72 -33.31 -6.29
CA SER A 76 -9.13 -32.01 -5.99
C SER A 76 -7.61 -32.10 -5.78
N ASP A 77 -6.89 -31.07 -6.23
CA ASP A 77 -5.44 -30.91 -6.04
C ASP A 77 -5.08 -29.76 -5.08
N THR A 78 -6.10 -29.03 -4.61
CA THR A 78 -5.96 -27.84 -3.77
C THR A 78 -7.12 -27.71 -2.78
N LEU A 79 -6.81 -27.38 -1.52
CA LEU A 79 -7.75 -27.02 -0.46
C LEU A 79 -7.49 -25.59 -0.01
N GLU A 80 -8.54 -24.78 -0.01
CA GLU A 80 -8.56 -23.39 0.43
C GLU A 80 -9.38 -23.32 1.73
N LEU A 81 -8.78 -22.80 2.79
CA LEU A 81 -9.39 -22.65 4.12
C LEU A 81 -9.38 -21.18 4.55
N CYS A 82 -10.48 -20.75 5.17
CA CYS A 82 -10.56 -19.46 5.87
C CYS A 82 -11.15 -19.68 7.26
N PHE A 83 -10.27 -19.68 8.27
CA PHE A 83 -10.66 -19.77 9.68
C PHE A 83 -11.12 -18.39 10.15
N THR A 84 -12.42 -18.23 10.39
CA THR A 84 -13.01 -16.92 10.65
C THR A 84 -12.92 -16.53 12.13
N HIS A 85 -12.84 -15.23 12.37
CA HIS A 85 -12.75 -14.67 13.71
C HIS A 85 -13.22 -13.21 13.76
N HIS A 86 -13.32 -12.66 14.97
CA HIS A 86 -13.56 -11.23 15.20
C HIS A 86 -14.84 -10.71 14.52
N TYR A 87 -15.95 -11.44 14.66
CA TYR A 87 -17.26 -11.04 14.14
C TYR A 87 -17.74 -9.74 14.78
N ARG A 88 -18.28 -8.84 13.95
CA ARG A 88 -18.83 -7.55 14.37
C ARG A 88 -20.09 -7.24 13.58
N ALA A 89 -21.18 -6.95 14.30
CA ALA A 89 -22.40 -6.41 13.70
C ALA A 89 -22.13 -5.02 13.11
N ILE A 90 -22.72 -4.75 11.94
CA ILE A 90 -22.58 -3.48 11.23
C ILE A 90 -23.92 -2.76 11.19
N THR A 91 -23.91 -1.48 11.59
CA THR A 91 -25.08 -0.59 11.44
C THR A 91 -25.09 0.08 10.07
N PRO A 92 -26.24 0.62 9.61
CA PRO A 92 -26.34 1.30 8.31
C PRO A 92 -25.28 2.40 8.13
N ASP A 93 -25.08 3.23 9.15
CA ASP A 93 -24.12 4.34 9.11
C ASP A 93 -22.66 3.89 9.05
N GLN A 94 -22.37 2.67 9.51
CA GLN A 94 -21.04 2.08 9.47
C GLN A 94 -20.73 1.37 8.15
N PHE A 95 -21.75 1.01 7.35
CA PHE A 95 -21.61 0.16 6.17
C PHE A 95 -20.48 0.59 5.23
N ARG A 96 -20.48 1.88 4.83
CA ARG A 96 -19.48 2.42 3.89
C ARG A 96 -18.04 2.32 4.42
N ARG A 97 -17.83 2.54 5.72
CA ARG A 97 -16.50 2.47 6.34
C ARG A 97 -16.06 1.01 6.56
N ALA A 98 -16.97 0.17 7.05
CA ALA A 98 -16.69 -1.23 7.34
C ALA A 98 -16.36 -2.04 6.08
N PHE A 99 -17.02 -1.70 4.97
CA PHE A 99 -16.94 -2.40 3.69
C PHE A 99 -16.26 -1.59 2.58
N ALA A 100 -15.35 -0.68 2.94
CA ALA A 100 -14.48 -0.01 1.98
C ALA A 100 -13.66 -1.05 1.16
N LYS A 101 -13.43 -0.77 -0.14
CA LYS A 101 -12.76 -1.72 -1.07
C LYS A 101 -11.42 -2.26 -0.54
N VAL A 102 -10.69 -1.46 0.22
CA VAL A 102 -9.41 -1.84 0.84
C VAL A 102 -9.51 -3.08 1.75
N HIS A 103 -10.71 -3.44 2.21
CA HIS A 103 -10.97 -4.61 3.07
C HIS A 103 -11.29 -5.90 2.32
N ILE A 104 -11.55 -5.83 1.01
CA ILE A 104 -11.93 -7.02 0.20
C ILE A 104 -10.79 -8.03 0.22
N GLY A 105 -11.07 -9.28 0.58
CA GLY A 105 -10.05 -10.31 0.72
C GLY A 105 -9.30 -10.30 2.05
N ILE A 106 -9.58 -9.35 2.95
CA ILE A 106 -9.18 -9.43 4.37
C ILE A 106 -10.40 -9.77 5.22
N ARG A 107 -11.52 -9.09 4.93
CA ARG A 107 -12.80 -9.28 5.62
C ARG A 107 -13.79 -10.07 4.79
N GLY A 108 -14.60 -10.85 5.50
CA GLY A 108 -15.82 -11.43 4.97
C GLY A 108 -17.04 -10.60 5.34
N ILE A 109 -18.17 -11.00 4.75
CA ILE A 109 -19.50 -10.41 4.99
C ILE A 109 -20.50 -11.55 5.20
N GLU A 110 -21.35 -11.38 6.21
CA GLU A 110 -22.53 -12.20 6.43
C GLU A 110 -23.76 -11.31 6.38
N LEU A 111 -24.74 -11.73 5.60
CA LEU A 111 -26.04 -11.10 5.46
C LEU A 111 -27.10 -12.11 5.87
N GLN A 112 -28.00 -11.69 6.75
CA GLN A 112 -29.09 -12.55 7.19
C GLN A 112 -30.42 -11.80 7.11
N TYR A 113 -31.43 -12.48 6.60
CA TYR A 113 -32.82 -12.05 6.66
C TYR A 113 -33.72 -13.27 6.79
N LYS A 114 -34.47 -13.35 7.91
CA LYS A 114 -35.22 -14.56 8.29
C LYS A 114 -34.28 -15.78 8.28
N ASP A 115 -34.66 -16.85 7.59
CA ASP A 115 -33.88 -18.08 7.48
C ASP A 115 -32.82 -18.04 6.36
N GLN A 116 -32.75 -16.94 5.59
CA GLN A 116 -31.77 -16.81 4.51
C GLN A 116 -30.48 -16.21 5.04
N ILE A 117 -29.38 -16.95 4.92
CA ILE A 117 -28.03 -16.51 5.27
C ILE A 117 -27.16 -16.57 4.02
N ALA A 118 -26.51 -15.45 3.70
CA ALA A 118 -25.48 -15.40 2.67
C ALA A 118 -24.16 -14.96 3.30
N ARG A 119 -23.18 -15.88 3.31
CA ARG A 119 -21.86 -15.66 3.90
C ARG A 119 -20.78 -15.80 2.83
N TYR A 120 -19.91 -14.80 2.75
CA TYR A 120 -18.82 -14.73 1.77
C TYR A 120 -17.48 -14.62 2.50
N SER A 121 -16.59 -15.60 2.27
CA SER A 121 -15.24 -15.60 2.81
C SER A 121 -14.36 -14.58 2.09
N PRO A 122 -13.28 -14.07 2.74
CA PRO A 122 -12.39 -13.11 2.10
C PRO A 122 -11.82 -13.64 0.77
N THR A 123 -11.32 -14.87 0.73
CA THR A 123 -10.73 -15.46 -0.48
C THR A 123 -11.77 -15.74 -1.57
N SER A 124 -13.00 -16.12 -1.23
CA SER A 124 -14.07 -16.31 -2.22
C SER A 124 -14.43 -15.00 -2.94
N MET A 125 -14.36 -13.87 -2.23
CA MET A 125 -14.56 -12.56 -2.84
C MET A 125 -13.45 -12.22 -3.83
N ILE A 126 -12.18 -12.52 -3.51
CA ILE A 126 -11.05 -12.36 -4.42
C ILE A 126 -11.19 -13.28 -5.63
N ALA A 127 -11.47 -14.56 -5.40
CA ALA A 127 -11.59 -15.57 -6.45
C ALA A 127 -12.67 -15.22 -7.49
N ARG A 128 -13.75 -14.55 -7.06
CA ARG A 128 -14.87 -14.13 -7.90
C ARG A 128 -14.81 -12.65 -8.33
N ASN A 129 -13.78 -11.92 -7.89
CA ASN A 129 -13.62 -10.47 -8.06
C ASN A 129 -14.86 -9.65 -7.64
N LEU A 130 -15.41 -9.96 -6.47
CA LEU A 130 -16.62 -9.33 -5.92
C LEU A 130 -16.29 -8.14 -5.02
N THR A 131 -17.17 -7.13 -5.04
CA THR A 131 -17.19 -6.06 -4.04
C THR A 131 -18.24 -6.35 -2.98
N PHE A 132 -18.06 -5.81 -1.76
CA PHE A 132 -19.08 -5.91 -0.71
C PHE A 132 -20.42 -5.32 -1.16
N GLN A 133 -20.38 -4.17 -1.85
CA GLN A 133 -21.56 -3.54 -2.42
C GLN A 133 -22.30 -4.48 -3.38
N ARG A 134 -21.58 -5.16 -4.28
CA ARG A 134 -22.21 -6.08 -5.23
C ARG A 134 -22.82 -7.30 -4.55
N VAL A 135 -22.15 -7.84 -3.54
CA VAL A 135 -22.68 -8.95 -2.73
C VAL A 135 -23.95 -8.54 -2.00
N PHE A 136 -23.97 -7.34 -1.43
CA PHE A 136 -25.14 -6.79 -0.74
C PHE A 136 -26.31 -6.61 -1.71
N GLU A 137 -26.08 -5.97 -2.86
CA GLU A 137 -27.09 -5.82 -3.92
C GLU A 137 -27.66 -7.16 -4.39
N GLN A 138 -26.81 -8.16 -4.63
CA GLN A 138 -27.26 -9.50 -5.04
C GLN A 138 -28.14 -10.17 -3.98
N PHE A 139 -27.82 -9.99 -2.69
CA PHE A 139 -28.65 -10.52 -1.62
C PHE A 139 -30.01 -9.83 -1.55
N LEU A 140 -30.06 -8.50 -1.73
CA LEU A 140 -31.31 -7.75 -1.80
C LEU A 140 -32.17 -8.18 -2.99
N GLU A 141 -31.55 -8.39 -4.17
CA GLU A 141 -32.22 -8.93 -5.37
C GLU A 141 -32.82 -10.32 -5.08
N GLN A 142 -32.04 -11.23 -4.49
CA GLN A 142 -32.48 -12.59 -4.16
C GLN A 142 -33.61 -12.65 -3.13
N THR A 143 -33.57 -11.75 -2.14
CA THR A 143 -34.58 -11.66 -1.08
C THR A 143 -35.76 -10.77 -1.44
N SER A 144 -35.74 -10.13 -2.63
CA SER A 144 -36.73 -9.13 -3.05
C SER A 144 -36.92 -8.01 -2.02
N LEU A 145 -35.83 -7.58 -1.37
CA LEU A 145 -35.83 -6.53 -0.37
C LEU A 145 -35.32 -5.20 -0.94
N SER A 146 -35.88 -4.10 -0.45
CA SER A 146 -35.21 -2.80 -0.56
C SER A 146 -34.12 -2.68 0.51
N GLU A 147 -33.08 -1.88 0.24
CA GLU A 147 -32.01 -1.59 1.21
C GLU A 147 -32.58 -1.07 2.54
N LYS A 148 -33.58 -0.17 2.48
CA LYS A 148 -34.25 0.37 3.67
C LYS A 148 -35.02 -0.70 4.46
N ALA A 149 -35.63 -1.67 3.78
CA ALA A 149 -36.32 -2.78 4.43
C ALA A 149 -35.32 -3.74 5.09
N PHE A 150 -34.22 -4.06 4.39
CA PHE A 150 -33.16 -4.90 4.93
C PHE A 150 -32.56 -4.29 6.20
N PHE A 151 -32.18 -3.02 6.19
CA PHE A 151 -31.59 -2.41 7.40
C PHE A 151 -32.54 -2.30 8.60
N LYS A 152 -33.85 -2.50 8.40
CA LYS A 152 -34.83 -2.58 9.49
C LYS A 152 -35.04 -3.99 10.04
N GLN A 153 -34.82 -5.03 9.23
CA GLN A 153 -35.30 -6.38 9.52
C GLN A 153 -34.23 -7.47 9.33
N GLY A 154 -33.14 -7.16 8.63
CA GLY A 154 -32.00 -8.03 8.41
C GLY A 154 -30.81 -7.61 9.27
N THR A 155 -29.83 -8.49 9.35
CA THR A 155 -28.58 -8.26 10.06
C THR A 155 -27.41 -8.39 9.10
N ILE A 156 -26.37 -7.61 9.37
CA ILE A 156 -25.12 -7.65 8.62
C ILE A 156 -23.97 -7.73 9.59
N GLN A 157 -23.06 -8.66 9.34
CA GLN A 157 -21.84 -8.82 10.10
C GLN A 157 -20.64 -8.79 9.17
N THR A 158 -19.51 -8.31 9.71
CA THR A 158 -18.20 -8.50 9.11
C THR A 158 -17.34 -9.32 10.05
N PHE A 159 -16.41 -10.07 9.48
CA PHE A 159 -15.44 -10.88 10.19
C PHE A 159 -14.12 -10.85 9.42
N GLU A 160 -13.03 -11.23 10.06
CA GLU A 160 -11.73 -11.44 9.43
C GLU A 160 -11.45 -12.94 9.37
N ALA A 161 -10.46 -13.36 8.57
CA ALA A 161 -10.10 -14.77 8.51
C ALA A 161 -8.59 -14.98 8.31
N ARG A 162 -8.07 -16.00 8.99
CA ARG A 162 -6.76 -16.60 8.68
C ARG A 162 -6.93 -17.49 7.46
N GLN A 163 -6.16 -17.24 6.40
CA GLN A 163 -6.36 -17.86 5.09
C GLN A 163 -5.24 -18.85 4.85
N VAL A 164 -5.56 -20.08 4.46
CA VAL A 164 -4.57 -21.10 4.17
C VAL A 164 -4.87 -21.77 2.85
N LEU A 165 -3.81 -21.97 2.05
CA LEU A 165 -3.85 -22.77 0.84
C LEU A 165 -3.01 -24.02 1.03
N ILE A 166 -3.61 -25.18 0.83
CA ILE A 166 -2.94 -26.48 0.87
C ILE A 166 -2.98 -27.06 -0.54
N THR A 167 -1.84 -27.51 -1.05
CA THR A 167 -1.78 -28.25 -2.32
C THR A 167 -1.25 -29.65 -2.06
N PHE A 168 -1.83 -30.65 -2.72
CA PHE A 168 -1.54 -32.08 -2.50
C PHE A 168 -1.24 -32.76 -3.83
N ARG A 169 -0.24 -32.24 -4.55
CA ARG A 169 0.22 -32.79 -5.84
C ARG A 169 1.28 -33.88 -5.60
N SER A 170 2.53 -33.62 -5.97
CA SER A 170 3.66 -34.50 -5.70
C SER A 170 4.12 -34.43 -4.24
N GLU A 171 3.94 -33.28 -3.59
CA GLU A 171 4.18 -33.06 -2.16
C GLU A 171 3.01 -32.27 -1.58
N VAL A 172 2.74 -32.47 -0.29
CA VAL A 172 1.77 -31.65 0.42
C VAL A 172 2.46 -30.38 0.90
N THR A 173 1.96 -29.23 0.49
CA THR A 173 2.48 -27.92 0.93
C THR A 173 1.33 -27.08 1.45
N ALA A 174 1.58 -26.33 2.53
CA ALA A 174 0.63 -25.42 3.15
C ALA A 174 1.21 -24.01 3.23
N VAL A 175 0.42 -23.01 2.87
CA VAL A 175 0.84 -21.62 2.83
C VAL A 175 -0.22 -20.72 3.43
N THR A 176 0.14 -19.91 4.42
CA THR A 176 -0.70 -18.79 4.87
C THR A 176 -0.77 -17.72 3.79
N MET A 177 -1.98 -17.25 3.52
CA MET A 177 -2.26 -16.16 2.60
C MET A 177 -2.71 -14.89 3.35
N HIS A 178 -2.32 -13.76 2.80
CA HIS A 178 -2.91 -12.46 3.06
C HIS A 178 -3.62 -12.00 1.79
N ARG A 179 -4.95 -11.92 1.82
CA ARG A 179 -5.78 -11.54 0.66
C ARG A 179 -5.62 -12.48 -0.55
N GLY A 180 -5.53 -13.78 -0.31
CA GLY A 180 -5.38 -14.79 -1.36
C GLY A 180 -4.04 -14.73 -2.11
N SER A 181 -2.99 -14.19 -1.48
CA SER A 181 -1.60 -14.17 -1.97
C SER A 181 -0.64 -14.07 -0.76
N GLN A 182 0.66 -13.93 -0.98
CA GLN A 182 1.64 -13.63 0.06
C GLN A 182 2.10 -12.18 -0.02
N VAL A 183 2.41 -11.59 1.13
CA VAL A 183 2.98 -10.23 1.18
C VAL A 183 4.41 -10.29 0.64
N VAL A 184 4.73 -9.48 -0.37
CA VAL A 184 6.10 -9.37 -0.92
C VAL A 184 6.94 -8.47 -0.02
N PRO A 185 7.99 -8.98 0.65
CA PRO A 185 8.87 -8.13 1.45
C PRO A 185 9.80 -7.30 0.55
N ILE A 186 10.11 -6.06 0.89
CA ILE A 186 11.00 -5.23 0.05
C ILE A 186 12.41 -5.82 -0.05
N LYS A 187 12.88 -6.52 0.99
CA LYS A 187 14.18 -7.20 1.04
C LYS A 187 14.33 -8.33 0.01
N THR A 188 13.23 -8.83 -0.57
CA THR A 188 13.30 -9.86 -1.61
C THR A 188 13.47 -9.29 -3.01
N LEU A 189 13.47 -7.96 -3.16
CA LEU A 189 13.80 -7.33 -4.43
C LEU A 189 15.30 -7.30 -4.65
N SER A 190 15.69 -7.65 -5.87
CA SER A 190 17.07 -7.70 -6.35
C SER A 190 17.08 -7.44 -7.86
N SER A 191 18.27 -7.25 -8.44
CA SER A 191 18.47 -7.22 -9.90
C SER A 191 17.82 -8.41 -10.60
N ASP A 192 17.98 -9.62 -10.06
CA ASP A 192 17.43 -10.85 -10.62
C ASP A 192 15.89 -10.84 -10.59
N CYS A 193 15.30 -10.31 -9.50
CA CYS A 193 13.86 -10.12 -9.42
C CYS A 193 13.37 -9.14 -10.50
N LEU A 194 14.09 -8.04 -10.76
CA LEU A 194 13.72 -7.09 -11.81
C LEU A 194 13.83 -7.71 -13.21
N GLN A 195 14.85 -8.54 -13.44
CA GLN A 195 15.00 -9.26 -14.70
C GLN A 195 13.90 -10.31 -14.88
N ASP A 196 13.50 -11.05 -13.83
CA ASP A 196 12.34 -11.96 -13.84
C ASP A 196 11.05 -11.19 -14.15
N MET A 197 10.79 -10.07 -13.46
CA MET A 197 9.61 -9.24 -13.70
C MET A 197 9.56 -8.74 -15.14
N THR A 198 10.67 -8.19 -15.65
CA THR A 198 10.78 -7.70 -17.03
C THR A 198 10.48 -8.82 -18.04
N THR A 199 11.12 -9.98 -17.86
CA THR A 199 11.00 -11.10 -18.77
C THR A 199 9.58 -11.66 -18.77
N THR A 200 9.00 -11.89 -17.59
CA THR A 200 7.68 -12.51 -17.45
C THR A 200 6.55 -11.57 -17.91
N MET A 201 6.65 -10.27 -17.65
CA MET A 201 5.71 -9.27 -18.17
C MET A 201 5.82 -9.11 -19.69
N GLY A 202 7.04 -9.07 -20.24
CA GLY A 202 7.25 -8.99 -21.69
C GLY A 202 6.76 -10.24 -22.42
N GLN A 203 7.05 -11.42 -21.90
CA GLN A 203 6.50 -12.67 -22.42
C GLN A 203 4.96 -12.72 -22.33
N TRP A 204 4.37 -12.19 -21.26
CA TRP A 204 2.91 -12.06 -21.17
C TRP A 204 2.37 -11.18 -22.29
N LEU A 205 2.98 -10.01 -22.51
CA LEU A 205 2.54 -9.06 -23.53
C LEU A 205 2.61 -9.67 -24.93
N LEU A 206 3.71 -10.35 -25.27
CA LEU A 206 3.87 -11.07 -26.54
C LEU A 206 2.81 -12.16 -26.73
N ARG A 207 2.52 -12.95 -25.69
CA ARG A 207 1.46 -13.98 -25.73
C ARG A 207 0.06 -13.41 -25.96
N GLN A 208 -0.17 -12.13 -25.67
CA GLN A 208 -1.47 -11.50 -25.89
C GLN A 208 -1.70 -11.12 -27.35
N VAL A 209 -0.65 -11.01 -28.17
CA VAL A 209 -0.77 -10.66 -29.60
C VAL A 209 -1.43 -11.83 -30.33
N GLN A 210 -2.64 -11.62 -30.83
CA GLN A 210 -3.40 -12.63 -31.55
C GLN A 210 -2.86 -12.84 -32.97
N ALA A 211 -3.34 -13.88 -33.63
CA ALA A 211 -2.92 -14.24 -34.97
C ALA A 211 -3.21 -13.16 -36.04
N ASP A 212 -4.13 -12.24 -35.77
CA ASP A 212 -4.45 -11.07 -36.61
C ASP A 212 -3.71 -9.78 -36.16
N GLY A 213 -2.86 -9.87 -35.14
CA GLY A 213 -2.16 -8.73 -34.55
C GLY A 213 -2.94 -8.01 -33.44
N ARG A 214 -4.18 -8.40 -33.15
CA ARG A 214 -5.00 -7.77 -32.09
C ARG A 214 -4.42 -8.02 -30.70
N LEU A 215 -4.51 -7.00 -29.84
CA LEU A 215 -4.27 -7.11 -28.40
C LEU A 215 -5.59 -6.94 -27.62
N PRO A 216 -5.98 -7.89 -26.76
CA PRO A 216 -7.11 -7.71 -25.83
C PRO A 216 -6.87 -6.55 -24.87
N TYR A 217 -7.76 -5.55 -24.82
CA TYR A 217 -7.60 -4.41 -23.90
C TYR A 217 -7.62 -4.85 -22.42
N LYS A 218 -8.55 -5.73 -22.07
CA LYS A 218 -8.84 -6.07 -20.68
C LYS A 218 -9.28 -7.53 -20.58
N TYR A 219 -8.75 -8.22 -19.57
CA TYR A 219 -9.06 -9.62 -19.26
C TYR A 219 -9.61 -9.74 -17.84
N PHE A 220 -10.56 -10.65 -17.64
CA PHE A 220 -11.19 -10.95 -16.36
C PHE A 220 -10.75 -12.33 -15.87
N PRO A 221 -9.70 -12.44 -15.02
CA PRO A 221 -9.17 -13.75 -14.62
C PRO A 221 -10.20 -14.66 -13.96
N SER A 222 -11.04 -14.13 -13.06
CA SER A 222 -12.13 -14.88 -12.42
C SER A 222 -13.19 -15.45 -13.37
N ARG A 223 -13.28 -14.92 -14.60
CA ARG A 223 -14.28 -15.34 -15.60
C ARG A 223 -13.67 -16.05 -16.81
N GLY A 224 -12.35 -16.07 -16.92
CA GLY A 224 -11.65 -16.67 -18.06
C GLY A 224 -12.00 -16.03 -19.41
N ARG A 225 -12.28 -14.71 -19.47
CA ARG A 225 -12.71 -14.04 -20.70
C ARG A 225 -12.19 -12.61 -20.83
N GLU A 226 -11.99 -12.18 -22.06
CA GLU A 226 -11.71 -10.78 -22.40
C GLU A 226 -12.96 -9.89 -22.31
N ALA A 227 -12.73 -8.57 -22.19
CA ALA A 227 -13.78 -7.58 -22.29
C ALA A 227 -14.09 -7.23 -23.74
N THR A 228 -15.35 -6.89 -24.03
CA THR A 228 -15.76 -6.37 -25.33
C THR A 228 -15.42 -4.88 -25.53
N SER A 229 -15.15 -4.17 -24.44
CA SER A 229 -14.71 -2.76 -24.46
C SER A 229 -13.29 -2.63 -25.01
N ASN A 230 -12.97 -1.48 -25.62
CA ASN A 230 -11.61 -1.13 -26.04
C ASN A 230 -11.18 0.27 -25.56
N ASN A 231 -9.89 0.60 -25.68
CA ASN A 231 -9.34 1.93 -25.41
C ASN A 231 -8.11 2.24 -26.30
N LEU A 232 -8.29 3.16 -27.25
CA LEU A 232 -7.31 3.41 -28.31
C LEU A 232 -5.93 3.92 -27.83
N ILE A 233 -5.91 4.79 -26.81
CA ILE A 233 -4.66 5.28 -26.20
C ILE A 233 -3.84 4.11 -25.68
N ARG A 234 -4.48 3.19 -24.96
CA ARG A 234 -3.83 2.01 -24.39
C ARG A 234 -3.41 1.01 -25.47
N GLN A 235 -4.12 0.94 -26.59
CA GLN A 235 -3.75 0.07 -27.71
C GLN A 235 -2.43 0.53 -28.34
N PHE A 236 -2.32 1.80 -28.74
CA PHE A 236 -1.08 2.33 -29.29
C PHE A 236 0.06 2.36 -28.28
N MET A 237 -0.25 2.54 -27.00
CA MET A 237 0.80 2.45 -25.98
C MET A 237 1.29 1.02 -25.75
N ALA A 238 0.42 0.01 -25.90
CA ALA A 238 0.84 -1.39 -25.90
C ALA A 238 1.69 -1.71 -27.15
N THR A 239 1.36 -1.14 -28.31
CA THR A 239 2.23 -1.20 -29.51
C THR A 239 3.61 -0.62 -29.22
N LEU A 240 3.69 0.57 -28.61
CA LEU A 240 4.97 1.18 -28.23
C LEU A 240 5.77 0.29 -27.28
N CYS A 241 5.12 -0.30 -26.28
CA CYS A 241 5.77 -1.21 -25.36
C CYS A 241 6.27 -2.50 -26.03
N LEU A 242 5.52 -3.03 -27.01
CA LEU A 242 5.97 -4.16 -27.82
C LEU A 242 7.21 -3.82 -28.63
N ILE A 243 7.25 -2.64 -29.27
CA ILE A 243 8.39 -2.15 -30.05
C ILE A 243 9.63 -2.06 -29.16
N ARG A 244 9.54 -1.39 -28.01
CA ARG A 244 10.67 -1.24 -27.08
C ARG A 244 11.12 -2.57 -26.48
N TYR A 245 10.18 -3.48 -26.18
CA TYR A 245 10.54 -4.82 -25.70
C TYR A 245 11.20 -5.67 -26.80
N ALA A 246 10.74 -5.57 -28.05
CA ALA A 246 11.36 -6.21 -29.20
C ALA A 246 12.79 -5.71 -29.39
N GLN A 247 13.01 -4.39 -29.34
CA GLN A 247 14.33 -3.76 -29.39
C GLN A 247 15.24 -4.29 -28.29
N ARG A 248 14.77 -4.30 -27.03
CA ARG A 248 15.51 -4.85 -25.90
C ARG A 248 15.91 -6.31 -26.10
N SER A 249 14.97 -7.13 -26.57
CA SER A 249 15.20 -8.56 -26.72
C SER A 249 16.13 -8.91 -27.89
N GLY A 250 16.23 -8.03 -28.89
CA GLY A 250 16.97 -8.28 -30.12
C GLY A 250 16.44 -9.45 -30.97
N ARG A 251 15.27 -10.01 -30.64
CA ARG A 251 14.74 -11.20 -31.32
C ARG A 251 13.80 -10.84 -32.47
N LEU A 252 14.00 -11.49 -33.62
CA LEU A 252 13.21 -11.27 -34.82
C LEU A 252 11.73 -11.64 -34.64
N ASP A 253 11.41 -12.71 -33.92
CA ASP A 253 10.02 -13.10 -33.67
C ASP A 253 9.26 -12.06 -32.85
N HIS A 254 9.93 -11.38 -31.91
CA HIS A 254 9.34 -10.26 -31.17
C HIS A 254 9.13 -9.03 -32.07
N GLN A 255 10.06 -8.73 -32.98
CA GLN A 255 9.93 -7.65 -33.96
C GLN A 255 8.74 -7.88 -34.90
N VAL A 256 8.55 -9.13 -35.36
CA VAL A 256 7.41 -9.52 -36.19
C VAL A 256 6.08 -9.28 -35.45
N LEU A 257 5.99 -9.68 -34.18
CA LEU A 257 4.78 -9.47 -33.37
C LEU A 257 4.49 -7.97 -33.14
N ALA A 258 5.53 -7.16 -32.88
CA ALA A 258 5.37 -5.71 -32.74
C ALA A 258 4.86 -5.07 -34.05
N THR A 259 5.43 -5.48 -35.19
CA THR A 259 5.03 -5.02 -36.52
C THR A 259 3.59 -5.42 -36.84
N HIS A 260 3.22 -6.66 -36.53
CA HIS A 260 1.86 -7.16 -36.73
C HIS A 260 0.85 -6.35 -35.92
N ASN A 261 1.14 -6.08 -34.64
CA ASN A 261 0.25 -5.29 -33.81
C ASN A 261 0.11 -3.83 -34.29
N LEU A 262 1.21 -3.20 -34.74
CA LEU A 262 1.15 -1.85 -35.33
C LEU A 262 0.25 -1.85 -36.58
N ASN A 263 0.47 -2.79 -37.51
CA ASN A 263 -0.32 -2.91 -38.72
C ASN A 263 -1.80 -3.14 -38.44
N TYR A 264 -2.13 -4.00 -37.46
CA TYR A 264 -3.50 -4.20 -37.02
C TYR A 264 -4.13 -2.89 -36.52
N ASN A 265 -3.46 -2.18 -35.61
CA ASN A 265 -4.00 -0.95 -35.04
C ASN A 265 -4.19 0.15 -36.10
N LEU A 266 -3.26 0.30 -37.04
CA LEU A 266 -3.41 1.24 -38.15
C LEU A 266 -4.58 0.83 -39.06
N ALA A 267 -4.66 -0.44 -39.46
CA ALA A 267 -5.75 -0.91 -40.32
C ALA A 267 -7.14 -0.76 -39.69
N GLN A 268 -7.25 -0.89 -38.36
CA GLN A 268 -8.54 -0.79 -37.66
C GLN A 268 -8.96 0.64 -37.32
N PHE A 269 -8.00 1.51 -36.99
CA PHE A 269 -8.31 2.78 -36.35
C PHE A 269 -7.83 4.00 -37.12
N TYR A 270 -6.89 3.85 -38.06
CA TYR A 270 -6.39 4.97 -38.85
C TYR A 270 -7.23 5.20 -40.11
N HIS A 271 -7.56 6.47 -40.38
CA HIS A 271 -8.11 6.89 -41.66
C HIS A 271 -7.80 8.36 -41.95
N TRP A 272 -8.10 8.79 -43.18
CA TRP A 272 -7.93 10.17 -43.63
C TRP A 272 -9.21 11.00 -43.44
N GLU A 273 -9.06 12.22 -42.93
CA GLU A 273 -10.10 13.25 -42.90
C GLU A 273 -9.62 14.52 -43.60
N GLY A 274 -9.97 14.63 -44.88
CA GLY A 274 -9.39 15.65 -45.74
C GLY A 274 -7.87 15.46 -45.83
N LYS A 275 -7.10 16.42 -45.28
CA LYS A 275 -5.63 16.36 -45.23
C LYS A 275 -5.08 15.76 -43.92
N LEU A 276 -5.94 15.50 -42.95
CA LEU A 276 -5.55 15.05 -41.61
C LEU A 276 -5.53 13.52 -41.56
N GLY A 277 -4.46 12.95 -41.01
CA GLY A 277 -4.44 11.54 -40.60
C GLY A 277 -4.94 11.44 -39.17
N VAL A 278 -5.95 10.61 -38.92
CA VAL A 278 -6.56 10.47 -37.59
C VAL A 278 -6.56 9.02 -37.16
N VAL A 279 -6.54 8.80 -35.84
CA VAL A 279 -6.93 7.51 -35.26
C VAL A 279 -8.22 7.70 -34.46
N GLU A 280 -9.26 6.93 -34.80
CA GLU A 280 -10.61 7.10 -34.26
C GLU A 280 -11.15 5.81 -33.64
N TYR A 281 -11.82 5.95 -32.51
CA TYR A 281 -12.59 4.87 -31.92
C TYR A 281 -13.80 5.45 -31.18
N ASP A 282 -14.98 4.88 -31.41
CA ASP A 282 -16.23 5.28 -30.75
C ASP A 282 -16.52 6.79 -30.92
N GLY A 283 -16.40 7.28 -32.17
CA GLY A 283 -16.67 8.67 -32.55
C GLY A 283 -15.66 9.71 -32.01
N LYS A 284 -14.54 9.27 -31.44
CA LYS A 284 -13.59 10.13 -30.71
C LYS A 284 -12.22 10.09 -31.34
N VAL A 285 -11.68 11.28 -31.60
CA VAL A 285 -10.32 11.52 -32.08
C VAL A 285 -9.59 12.33 -31.01
N LYS A 286 -8.66 11.65 -30.32
CA LYS A 286 -7.99 12.15 -29.12
C LYS A 286 -6.54 12.49 -29.43
N LEU A 287 -6.07 13.65 -28.97
CA LEU A 287 -4.68 14.07 -29.14
C LEU A 287 -3.70 12.99 -28.67
N GLY A 288 -3.94 12.42 -27.47
CA GLY A 288 -3.08 11.38 -26.91
C GLY A 288 -2.99 10.13 -27.77
N ALA A 289 -4.11 9.68 -28.36
CA ALA A 289 -4.10 8.51 -29.24
C ALA A 289 -3.32 8.78 -30.54
N ILE A 290 -3.50 9.97 -31.12
CA ILE A 290 -2.78 10.40 -32.33
C ILE A 290 -1.28 10.48 -32.05
N ALA A 291 -0.89 11.11 -30.94
CA ALA A 291 0.50 11.25 -30.53
C ALA A 291 1.17 9.89 -30.31
N LEU A 292 0.50 8.96 -29.63
CA LEU A 292 1.05 7.63 -29.39
C LEU A 292 1.10 6.77 -30.65
N ALA A 293 0.14 6.92 -31.58
CA ALA A 293 0.21 6.27 -32.88
C ALA A 293 1.40 6.77 -33.71
N ALA A 294 1.62 8.09 -33.72
CA ALA A 294 2.74 8.71 -34.42
C ALA A 294 4.09 8.29 -33.79
N LEU A 295 4.16 8.26 -32.46
CA LEU A 295 5.35 7.80 -31.73
C LEU A 295 5.63 6.32 -31.98
N ALA A 296 4.59 5.46 -32.03
CA ALA A 296 4.76 4.05 -32.35
C ALA A 296 5.27 3.83 -33.78
N ILE A 297 4.79 4.60 -34.78
CA ILE A 297 5.34 4.55 -36.15
C ILE A 297 6.81 4.96 -36.16
N LEU A 298 7.14 6.05 -35.45
CA LEU A 298 8.50 6.58 -35.39
C LEU A 298 9.48 5.57 -34.77
N GLU A 299 9.15 5.01 -33.60
CA GLU A 299 10.00 4.05 -32.90
C GLU A 299 10.04 2.67 -33.59
N HIS A 300 8.99 2.31 -34.33
CA HIS A 300 8.99 1.10 -35.16
C HIS A 300 9.97 1.20 -36.32
N ALA A 301 10.09 2.38 -36.93
CA ALA A 301 11.09 2.61 -37.96
C ALA A 301 12.52 2.45 -37.41
N ASP A 302 12.79 2.94 -36.19
CA ASP A 302 14.10 2.72 -35.56
C ASP A 302 14.34 1.23 -35.24
N LEU A 303 13.31 0.50 -34.81
CA LEU A 303 13.40 -0.93 -34.54
C LEU A 303 13.83 -1.70 -35.80
N LEU A 304 13.36 -1.27 -36.97
CA LEU A 304 13.69 -1.87 -38.26
C LEU A 304 14.92 -1.23 -38.93
N SER A 305 15.49 -0.18 -38.35
CA SER A 305 16.56 0.62 -38.95
C SER A 305 16.21 1.13 -40.36
N ILE A 306 15.00 1.66 -40.54
CA ILE A 306 14.53 2.22 -41.83
C ILE A 306 14.22 3.71 -41.73
N GLU A 307 14.34 4.42 -42.84
CA GLU A 307 13.91 5.82 -42.96
C GLU A 307 12.38 5.89 -42.99
N VAL A 308 11.79 6.46 -41.93
CA VAL A 308 10.33 6.39 -41.71
C VAL A 308 9.53 7.10 -42.80
N PHE A 309 10.01 8.22 -43.32
CA PHE A 309 9.30 9.04 -44.31
C PHE A 309 9.28 8.38 -45.70
N ASP A 310 10.28 7.55 -46.01
CA ASP A 310 10.35 6.77 -47.26
C ASP A 310 9.67 5.39 -47.12
N SER A 311 9.18 5.05 -45.93
CA SER A 311 8.54 3.77 -45.63
C SER A 311 7.04 3.76 -45.97
N VAL A 312 6.42 2.58 -45.92
CA VAL A 312 4.96 2.41 -46.03
C VAL A 312 4.17 3.17 -44.95
N TYR A 313 4.83 3.60 -43.87
CA TYR A 313 4.23 4.36 -42.78
C TYR A 313 4.42 5.87 -42.92
N GLY A 314 5.24 6.36 -43.86
CA GLY A 314 5.57 7.79 -43.99
C GLY A 314 4.32 8.67 -44.15
N ALA A 315 3.43 8.32 -45.08
CA ALA A 315 2.18 9.04 -45.29
C ALA A 315 1.27 9.04 -44.04
N HIS A 316 1.26 7.94 -43.26
CA HIS A 316 0.51 7.87 -42.01
C HIS A 316 1.08 8.84 -40.98
N LEU A 317 2.40 8.83 -40.79
CA LEU A 317 3.10 9.70 -39.86
C LEU A 317 2.86 11.18 -40.19
N GLU A 318 3.02 11.57 -41.46
CA GLU A 318 2.77 12.94 -41.90
C GLU A 318 1.33 13.39 -41.63
N GLY A 319 0.35 12.51 -41.87
CA GLY A 319 -1.05 12.77 -41.58
C GLY A 319 -1.30 13.02 -40.09
N LEU A 320 -0.71 12.21 -39.22
CA LEU A 320 -0.81 12.36 -37.76
C LEU A 320 -0.11 13.63 -37.28
N CYS A 321 1.07 13.96 -37.83
CA CYS A 321 1.78 15.22 -37.56
C CYS A 321 0.88 16.43 -37.82
N ARG A 322 0.27 16.51 -39.02
CA ARG A 322 -0.64 17.61 -39.37
C ARG A 322 -1.82 17.74 -38.40
N THR A 323 -2.33 16.61 -37.90
CA THR A 323 -3.41 16.62 -36.91
C THR A 323 -2.95 17.16 -35.57
N ILE A 324 -1.77 16.74 -35.08
CA ILE A 324 -1.21 17.26 -33.82
C ILE A 324 -0.94 18.77 -33.94
N GLU A 325 -0.38 19.22 -35.06
CA GLU A 325 -0.16 20.64 -35.34
C GLU A 325 -1.47 21.45 -35.34
N THR A 326 -2.54 20.90 -35.93
CA THR A 326 -3.87 21.53 -35.94
C THR A 326 -4.45 21.69 -34.53
N LEU A 327 -4.07 20.81 -33.60
CA LEU A 327 -4.54 20.84 -32.21
C LEU A 327 -3.68 21.72 -31.30
N TRP A 328 -2.47 22.08 -31.71
CA TRP A 328 -1.60 23.01 -30.99
C TRP A 328 -2.07 24.46 -31.14
N GLN A 329 -1.89 25.28 -30.11
CA GLN A 329 -2.30 26.69 -30.08
C GLN A 329 -1.08 27.60 -29.95
N SER A 330 -1.20 28.83 -30.44
CA SER A 330 -0.12 29.81 -30.45
C SER A 330 0.30 30.32 -29.06
N ASP A 331 -0.36 29.92 -27.98
CA ASP A 331 0.05 30.16 -26.59
C ASP A 331 0.86 28.99 -25.99
N GLY A 332 1.05 27.90 -26.75
CA GLY A 332 1.72 26.68 -26.30
C GLY A 332 0.78 25.61 -25.74
N SER A 333 -0.52 25.89 -25.63
CA SER A 333 -1.50 24.91 -25.20
C SER A 333 -1.88 23.93 -26.32
N PHE A 334 -2.55 22.85 -25.96
CA PHE A 334 -3.13 21.90 -26.89
C PHE A 334 -4.63 21.74 -26.64
N ARG A 335 -5.38 21.59 -27.73
CA ARG A 335 -6.73 21.03 -27.72
C ARG A 335 -6.63 19.53 -27.57
N THR A 336 -7.28 18.97 -26.56
CA THR A 336 -7.12 17.53 -26.26
C THR A 336 -7.95 16.63 -27.18
N PHE A 337 -8.90 17.18 -27.95
CA PHE A 337 -9.73 16.44 -28.89
C PHE A 337 -9.84 17.18 -30.22
N LEU A 338 -9.72 16.42 -31.32
CA LEU A 338 -10.26 16.84 -32.61
C LEU A 338 -11.76 16.53 -32.67
N LYS A 339 -12.16 15.39 -32.09
CA LYS A 339 -13.57 14.97 -31.94
C LYS A 339 -13.85 14.38 -30.56
N PRO A 340 -14.92 14.83 -29.87
CA PRO A 340 -15.75 15.98 -30.22
C PRO A 340 -14.99 17.28 -29.96
N ARG A 341 -15.25 18.33 -30.75
CA ARG A 341 -14.47 19.58 -30.70
C ARG A 341 -14.63 20.33 -29.39
N ASP A 342 -15.80 20.32 -28.78
CA ASP A 342 -16.11 21.02 -27.54
C ASP A 342 -15.33 20.54 -26.30
N ARG A 343 -14.62 19.41 -26.40
CA ARG A 343 -13.85 18.85 -25.29
C ARG A 343 -12.40 19.30 -25.28
N THR A 344 -11.92 19.61 -24.08
CA THR A 344 -10.50 19.87 -23.82
C THR A 344 -10.04 19.40 -22.43
N ASP A 345 -10.76 18.47 -21.81
CA ASP A 345 -10.68 18.11 -20.38
C ASP A 345 -9.48 17.21 -19.99
N ASN A 346 -8.72 16.67 -20.95
CA ASN A 346 -7.62 15.71 -20.66
C ASN A 346 -6.22 16.36 -20.64
N GLN A 347 -6.13 17.60 -20.14
CA GLN A 347 -4.87 18.38 -20.10
C GLN A 347 -3.75 17.73 -19.27
N ASN A 348 -4.13 16.84 -18.34
CA ASN A 348 -3.21 16.07 -17.52
C ASN A 348 -2.47 14.94 -18.25
N PHE A 349 -2.90 14.57 -19.46
CA PHE A 349 -2.39 13.37 -20.13
C PHE A 349 -1.91 13.71 -21.53
N TYR A 350 -2.81 14.20 -22.38
CA TYR A 350 -2.59 14.22 -23.83
C TYR A 350 -1.53 15.22 -24.29
N PRO A 351 -1.40 16.41 -23.68
CA PRO A 351 -0.32 17.33 -24.03
C PRO A 351 1.07 16.76 -23.76
N GLY A 352 1.25 16.05 -22.64
CA GLY A 352 2.53 15.40 -22.34
C GLY A 352 2.84 14.26 -23.30
N GLU A 353 1.84 13.47 -23.71
CA GLU A 353 1.97 12.44 -24.75
C GLU A 353 2.35 13.06 -26.11
N ALA A 354 1.74 14.19 -26.48
CA ALA A 354 2.08 14.94 -27.69
C ALA A 354 3.48 15.53 -27.66
N LEU A 355 3.90 16.09 -26.51
CA LEU A 355 5.25 16.61 -26.33
C LEU A 355 6.30 15.50 -26.34
N LEU A 356 5.97 14.31 -25.81
CA LEU A 356 6.86 13.16 -25.91
C LEU A 356 7.08 12.77 -27.38
N PHE A 357 6.01 12.72 -28.18
CA PHE A 357 6.13 12.50 -29.61
C PHE A 357 6.98 13.59 -30.31
N TRP A 358 6.70 14.87 -30.06
CA TRP A 358 7.45 15.98 -30.66
C TRP A 358 8.92 15.99 -30.25
N ALA A 359 9.24 15.66 -29.00
CA ALA A 359 10.62 15.53 -28.54
C ALA A 359 11.35 14.39 -29.27
N SER A 360 10.68 13.24 -29.46
CA SER A 360 11.22 12.13 -30.27
C SER A 360 11.40 12.51 -31.74
N LEU A 361 10.45 13.25 -32.32
CA LEU A 361 10.55 13.72 -33.70
C LEU A 361 11.72 14.70 -33.86
N TYR A 362 11.85 15.66 -32.95
CA TYR A 362 12.95 16.63 -32.94
C TYR A 362 14.32 15.95 -32.87
N GLN A 363 14.48 14.88 -32.08
CA GLN A 363 15.75 14.15 -32.03
C GLN A 363 16.20 13.63 -33.40
N ARG A 364 15.25 13.29 -34.29
CA ARG A 364 15.52 12.79 -35.64
C ARG A 364 15.63 13.91 -36.68
N THR A 365 14.78 14.93 -36.60
CA THR A 365 14.70 15.99 -37.62
C THR A 365 15.58 17.20 -37.34
N GLN A 366 15.90 17.45 -36.06
CA GLN A 366 16.57 18.67 -35.57
C GLN A 366 15.89 19.97 -36.06
N ASP A 367 14.57 19.95 -36.29
CA ASP A 367 13.81 21.11 -36.76
C ASP A 367 13.75 22.21 -35.67
N PRO A 368 14.34 23.40 -35.90
CA PRO A 368 14.34 24.48 -34.92
C PRO A 368 12.94 25.05 -34.64
N GLN A 369 12.01 24.98 -35.59
CA GLN A 369 10.64 25.46 -35.37
C GLN A 369 9.89 24.53 -34.43
N LEU A 370 10.06 23.22 -34.58
CA LEU A 370 9.51 22.22 -33.67
C LEU A 370 10.07 22.41 -32.25
N LEU A 371 11.38 22.63 -32.12
CA LEU A 371 12.00 22.90 -30.81
C LEU A 371 11.41 24.15 -30.14
N ALA A 372 11.22 25.24 -30.88
CA ALA A 372 10.60 26.45 -30.35
C ALA A 372 9.19 26.20 -29.81
N ARG A 373 8.38 25.39 -30.52
CA ARG A 373 7.04 24.97 -30.05
C ARG A 373 7.11 24.11 -28.78
N CYS A 374 8.11 23.24 -28.66
CA CYS A 374 8.35 22.46 -27.44
C CYS A 374 8.64 23.36 -26.22
N TYR A 375 9.50 24.38 -26.36
CA TYR A 375 9.77 25.36 -25.29
C TYR A 375 8.51 26.12 -24.90
N GLN A 376 7.76 26.61 -25.89
CA GLN A 376 6.53 27.37 -25.66
C GLN A 376 5.50 26.53 -24.90
N SER A 377 5.32 25.27 -25.31
CA SER A 377 4.40 24.36 -24.64
C SER A 377 4.89 24.01 -23.23
N ALA A 378 6.18 23.77 -23.03
CA ALA A 378 6.75 23.53 -21.71
C ALA A 378 6.51 24.70 -20.75
N ALA A 379 6.63 25.95 -21.23
CA ALA A 379 6.36 27.16 -20.45
C ALA A 379 4.87 27.28 -20.07
N TYR A 380 3.96 27.04 -21.03
CA TYR A 380 2.52 27.01 -20.77
C TYR A 380 2.17 25.95 -19.71
N TYR A 381 2.64 24.71 -19.90
CA TYR A 381 2.25 23.60 -19.04
C TYR A 381 2.92 23.60 -17.67
N ARG A 382 4.10 24.26 -17.53
CA ARG A 382 4.66 24.58 -16.21
C ARG A 382 3.66 25.40 -15.39
N THR A 383 3.15 26.48 -15.97
CA THR A 383 2.18 27.38 -15.32
C THR A 383 0.87 26.65 -15.02
N TRP A 384 0.37 25.90 -16.00
CA TRP A 384 -0.83 25.08 -15.86
C TRP A 384 -0.72 24.10 -14.67
N HIS A 385 0.37 23.34 -14.57
CA HIS A 385 0.53 22.34 -13.51
C HIS A 385 0.68 22.97 -12.12
N GLN A 386 1.30 24.15 -12.02
CA GLN A 386 1.37 24.89 -10.76
C GLN A 386 -0.03 25.26 -10.23
N GLN A 387 -0.96 25.58 -11.14
CA GLN A 387 -2.34 25.93 -10.80
C GLN A 387 -3.26 24.71 -10.65
N GLN A 388 -2.99 23.63 -11.38
CA GLN A 388 -3.84 22.43 -11.48
C GLN A 388 -3.04 21.16 -11.18
N ARG A 389 -2.42 21.12 -9.99
CA ARG A 389 -1.56 20.02 -9.55
C ARG A 389 -2.27 18.67 -9.63
N ASN A 390 -1.70 17.73 -10.37
CA ASN A 390 -2.22 16.36 -10.48
C ASN A 390 -1.08 15.39 -10.85
N PRO A 391 -0.95 14.24 -10.15
CA PRO A 391 0.14 13.30 -10.39
C PRO A 391 0.16 12.72 -11.80
N ALA A 392 -0.99 12.60 -12.47
CA ALA A 392 -1.10 12.11 -13.85
C ALA A 392 -0.31 12.93 -14.88
N PHE A 393 -0.11 14.23 -14.61
CA PHE A 393 0.63 15.15 -15.49
C PHE A 393 2.14 14.84 -15.55
N VAL A 394 2.71 14.51 -14.39
CA VAL A 394 4.15 14.44 -14.18
C VAL A 394 4.89 13.49 -15.14
N PRO A 395 4.49 12.21 -15.32
CA PRO A 395 5.33 11.26 -16.03
C PRO A 395 5.47 11.56 -17.52
N TRP A 396 4.41 12.03 -18.18
CA TRP A 396 4.47 12.32 -19.62
C TRP A 396 5.39 13.50 -19.93
N HIS A 397 5.23 14.60 -19.18
CA HIS A 397 6.08 15.76 -19.32
C HIS A 397 7.53 15.45 -18.93
N THR A 398 7.75 14.64 -17.88
CA THR A 398 9.10 14.20 -17.50
C THR A 398 9.81 13.48 -18.65
N GLN A 399 9.13 12.52 -19.29
CA GLN A 399 9.68 11.77 -20.41
C GLN A 399 10.02 12.68 -21.59
N ALA A 400 9.10 13.58 -21.96
CA ALA A 400 9.32 14.53 -23.06
C ALA A 400 10.51 15.46 -22.76
N TYR A 401 10.58 16.02 -21.56
CA TYR A 401 11.62 16.94 -21.15
C TYR A 401 12.98 16.24 -21.03
N ALA A 402 13.02 14.97 -20.66
CA ALA A 402 14.26 14.21 -20.62
C ALA A 402 14.89 14.07 -22.03
N LEU A 403 14.07 13.83 -23.06
CA LEU A 403 14.55 13.80 -24.45
C LEU A 403 15.05 15.17 -24.92
N LEU A 404 14.30 16.24 -24.58
CA LEU A 404 14.68 17.62 -24.92
C LEU A 404 15.95 18.07 -24.20
N TYR A 405 16.10 17.76 -22.90
CA TYR A 405 17.33 18.01 -22.16
C TYR A 405 18.51 17.29 -22.80
N ARG A 406 18.39 15.99 -23.11
CA ARG A 406 19.49 15.26 -23.75
C ARG A 406 19.88 15.84 -25.11
N ALA A 407 18.90 16.31 -25.88
CA ALA A 407 19.15 16.90 -27.20
C ALA A 407 19.71 18.33 -27.16
N THR A 408 19.41 19.12 -26.13
CA THR A 408 19.76 20.56 -26.07
C THR A 408 20.79 20.91 -24.99
N GLN A 409 20.93 20.05 -23.98
CA GLN A 409 21.66 20.29 -22.73
C GLN A 409 21.16 21.53 -21.94
N ASP A 410 19.96 22.04 -22.23
CA ASP A 410 19.39 23.20 -21.53
C ASP A 410 18.78 22.78 -20.18
N ARG A 411 19.35 23.33 -19.09
CA ARG A 411 18.88 23.09 -17.72
C ARG A 411 17.43 23.49 -17.48
N TYR A 412 16.83 24.33 -18.33
CA TYR A 412 15.40 24.63 -18.26
C TYR A 412 14.54 23.36 -18.16
N PHE A 413 14.81 22.35 -19.01
CA PHE A 413 14.08 21.09 -18.97
C PHE A 413 14.43 20.24 -17.75
N LEU A 414 15.71 20.22 -17.36
CA LEU A 414 16.20 19.48 -16.20
C LEU A 414 15.53 19.96 -14.90
N ASP A 415 15.45 21.27 -14.70
CA ASP A 415 14.86 21.87 -13.50
C ASP A 415 13.35 21.61 -13.44
N LEU A 416 12.67 21.59 -14.59
CA LEU A 416 11.26 21.17 -14.67
C LEU A 416 11.07 19.70 -14.27
N ILE A 417 11.93 18.80 -14.76
CA ILE A 417 11.88 17.37 -14.43
C ILE A 417 11.98 17.17 -12.92
N PHE A 418 12.97 17.76 -12.27
CA PHE A 418 13.15 17.62 -10.82
C PHE A 418 11.97 18.22 -10.05
N ALA A 419 11.53 19.43 -10.39
CA ALA A 419 10.40 20.07 -9.71
C ALA A 419 9.08 19.28 -9.81
N LEU A 420 8.86 18.59 -10.95
CA LEU A 420 7.68 17.74 -11.14
C LEU A 420 7.77 16.46 -10.30
N ASN A 421 8.91 15.76 -10.36
CA ASN A 421 9.07 14.47 -9.69
C ASN A 421 9.21 14.61 -8.18
N ASP A 422 9.89 15.64 -7.67
CA ASP A 422 10.03 15.91 -6.24
C ASP A 422 8.65 16.09 -5.57
N TRP A 423 7.73 16.79 -6.24
CA TRP A 423 6.35 16.95 -5.78
C TRP A 423 5.55 15.64 -5.82
N LEU A 424 5.81 14.76 -6.80
CA LEU A 424 5.11 13.50 -6.98
C LEU A 424 5.42 12.49 -5.86
N LEU A 425 6.66 12.47 -5.33
CA LEU A 425 7.11 11.46 -4.36
C LEU A 425 6.21 11.36 -3.12
N ALA A 426 5.68 12.50 -2.66
CA ALA A 426 4.78 12.57 -1.50
C ALA A 426 3.43 11.85 -1.69
N ARG A 427 3.11 11.40 -2.92
CA ARG A 427 1.91 10.60 -3.22
C ARG A 427 2.14 9.09 -3.04
N GLN A 428 3.37 8.64 -2.79
CA GLN A 428 3.67 7.22 -2.56
C GLN A 428 3.31 6.81 -1.13
N GLN A 429 2.58 5.70 -0.99
CA GLN A 429 2.25 5.15 0.32
C GLN A 429 3.39 4.28 0.86
N TRP A 430 3.85 4.60 2.07
CA TRP A 430 4.77 3.75 2.82
C TRP A 430 4.30 3.56 4.26
N GLU A 431 4.72 4.40 5.21
CA GLU A 431 4.35 4.28 6.63
C GLU A 431 2.85 4.47 6.90
N GLY A 432 2.15 5.21 6.01
CA GLY A 432 0.70 5.42 6.06
C GLY A 432 -0.14 4.37 5.33
N ALA A 433 0.47 3.33 4.75
CA ALA A 433 -0.27 2.25 4.12
C ALA A 433 -1.06 1.46 5.17
N ARG A 434 -2.34 1.19 4.88
CA ARG A 434 -3.24 0.51 5.83
C ARG A 434 -2.87 -0.96 6.06
N TYR A 435 -2.40 -1.63 5.01
CA TYR A 435 -2.00 -3.03 5.01
C TYR A 435 -0.64 -3.13 4.30
N ASP A 436 0.17 -4.12 4.66
CA ASP A 436 1.52 -4.25 4.13
C ASP A 436 1.54 -4.57 2.62
N ASP A 437 0.53 -5.30 2.13
CA ASP A 437 0.33 -5.55 0.70
C ASP A 437 0.09 -4.27 -0.12
N LEU A 438 -0.29 -3.15 0.51
CA LEU A 438 -0.49 -1.85 -0.14
C LEU A 438 0.78 -0.98 -0.19
N ARG A 439 1.85 -1.35 0.52
CA ARG A 439 3.07 -0.54 0.60
C ARG A 439 3.73 -0.41 -0.77
N GLY A 440 4.12 0.82 -1.10
CA GLY A 440 4.88 1.18 -2.29
C GLY A 440 4.03 1.74 -3.44
N ARG A 441 2.70 1.55 -3.41
CA ARG A 441 1.83 2.08 -4.45
C ARG A 441 1.76 3.60 -4.39
N PHE A 442 1.58 4.23 -5.54
CA PHE A 442 1.21 5.64 -5.60
C PHE A 442 -0.31 5.78 -5.51
N TYR A 443 -0.76 6.38 -4.41
CA TYR A 443 -2.16 6.65 -4.15
C TYR A 443 -2.30 7.60 -2.96
N ASP A 444 -3.04 8.69 -3.15
CA ASP A 444 -3.32 9.67 -2.10
C ASP A 444 -4.80 9.62 -1.70
N PRO A 445 -5.15 8.98 -0.56
CA PRO A 445 -6.53 8.89 -0.11
C PRO A 445 -7.10 10.23 0.36
N HIS A 446 -6.27 11.24 0.61
CA HIS A 446 -6.71 12.58 1.00
C HIS A 446 -7.10 13.44 -0.20
N HIS A 447 -6.72 13.02 -1.41
CA HIS A 447 -7.02 13.72 -2.66
C HIS A 447 -7.72 12.78 -3.65
N PRO A 448 -9.00 12.42 -3.42
CA PRO A 448 -9.72 11.46 -4.27
C PRO A 448 -9.85 11.90 -5.73
N GLY A 449 -9.77 13.21 -6.00
CA GLY A 449 -9.74 13.77 -7.36
C GLY A 449 -8.52 13.36 -8.20
N TYR A 450 -7.45 12.85 -7.58
CA TYR A 450 -6.30 12.27 -8.30
C TYR A 450 -6.56 10.88 -8.86
N GLY A 451 -7.72 10.29 -8.53
CA GLY A 451 -8.14 9.00 -9.04
C GLY A 451 -7.93 7.86 -8.04
N PRO A 452 -8.51 6.68 -8.33
CA PRO A 452 -8.41 5.50 -7.48
C PRO A 452 -6.99 4.91 -7.54
N PRO A 453 -6.60 4.07 -6.56
CA PRO A 453 -5.35 3.34 -6.63
C PRO A 453 -5.40 2.39 -7.83
N HIS A 454 -4.30 2.34 -8.59
CA HIS A 454 -4.24 1.55 -9.82
C HIS A 454 -2.79 1.16 -10.15
N ALA A 455 -2.57 -0.08 -10.58
CA ALA A 455 -1.25 -0.56 -11.01
C ALA A 455 -0.66 0.30 -12.12
N SER A 456 -1.45 0.60 -13.15
CA SER A 456 -1.03 1.48 -14.26
C SER A 456 -0.54 2.85 -13.78
N SER A 457 -1.17 3.43 -12.74
CA SER A 457 -0.74 4.72 -12.18
C SER A 457 0.63 4.59 -11.51
N THR A 458 0.83 3.55 -10.70
CA THR A 458 2.16 3.29 -10.10
C THR A 458 3.21 3.05 -11.19
N GLY A 459 2.89 2.26 -12.22
CA GLY A 459 3.78 2.01 -13.36
C GLY A 459 4.19 3.29 -14.09
N VAL A 460 3.22 4.11 -14.52
CA VAL A 460 3.51 5.31 -15.31
C VAL A 460 4.29 6.35 -14.51
N TYR A 461 4.03 6.48 -13.21
CA TYR A 461 4.83 7.35 -12.34
C TYR A 461 6.27 6.88 -12.22
N LEU A 462 6.50 5.56 -12.13
CA LEU A 462 7.85 5.00 -12.14
C LEU A 462 8.56 5.21 -13.47
N GLU A 463 7.85 5.25 -14.61
CA GLU A 463 8.48 5.57 -15.90
C GLU A 463 9.08 6.98 -15.92
N GLY A 464 8.38 7.96 -15.34
CA GLY A 464 8.89 9.33 -15.19
C GLY A 464 10.00 9.44 -14.15
N ILE A 465 9.81 8.83 -12.98
CA ILE A 465 10.82 8.85 -11.91
C ILE A 465 12.10 8.13 -12.35
N ALA A 466 12.02 7.10 -13.19
CA ALA A 466 13.20 6.43 -13.75
C ALA A 466 14.04 7.38 -14.63
N ASP A 467 13.42 8.23 -15.44
CA ASP A 467 14.15 9.24 -16.21
C ASP A 467 14.75 10.32 -15.30
N ALA A 468 13.98 10.79 -14.31
CA ALA A 468 14.47 11.76 -13.33
C ALA A 468 15.64 11.21 -12.51
N TYR A 469 15.60 9.93 -12.14
CA TYR A 469 16.70 9.22 -11.48
C TYR A 469 17.94 9.13 -12.37
N ALA A 470 17.79 8.68 -13.62
CA ALA A 470 18.91 8.60 -14.55
C ALA A 470 19.58 9.97 -14.73
N LEU A 471 18.79 11.02 -14.93
CA LEU A 471 19.31 12.39 -15.05
C LEU A 471 19.95 12.90 -13.75
N ALA A 472 19.40 12.58 -12.58
CA ALA A 472 20.01 12.94 -11.30
C ALA A 472 21.39 12.28 -11.14
N VAL A 473 21.55 11.02 -11.57
CA VAL A 473 22.85 10.35 -11.58
C VAL A 473 23.80 10.98 -12.61
N GLU A 474 23.33 11.19 -13.85
CA GLU A 474 24.11 11.78 -14.95
C GLU A 474 24.63 13.18 -14.61
N THR A 475 23.87 13.96 -13.81
CA THR A 475 24.18 15.36 -13.47
C THR A 475 24.76 15.56 -12.07
N GLY A 476 24.97 14.49 -11.30
CA GLY A 476 25.60 14.56 -9.98
C GLY A 476 24.68 15.05 -8.85
N GLU A 477 23.35 14.96 -9.00
CA GLU A 477 22.35 15.36 -8.00
C GLU A 477 22.14 14.22 -6.97
N VAL A 478 23.16 13.98 -6.15
CA VAL A 478 23.29 12.77 -5.29
C VAL A 478 22.10 12.56 -4.35
N GLU A 479 21.64 13.59 -3.65
CA GLU A 479 20.53 13.47 -2.69
C GLU A 479 19.21 13.11 -3.40
N ARG A 480 18.94 13.73 -4.55
CA ARG A 480 17.76 13.40 -5.36
C ARG A 480 17.85 11.98 -5.90
N ALA A 481 19.01 11.58 -6.42
CA ALA A 481 19.23 10.24 -6.93
C ALA A 481 18.94 9.18 -5.84
N GLN A 482 19.44 9.37 -4.62
CA GLN A 482 19.17 8.47 -3.49
C GLN A 482 17.67 8.41 -3.12
N HIS A 483 16.99 9.56 -3.12
CA HIS A 483 15.57 9.61 -2.80
C HIS A 483 14.72 8.93 -3.89
N TYR A 484 14.99 9.22 -5.16
CA TYR A 484 14.32 8.56 -6.29
C TYR A 484 14.59 7.05 -6.28
N GLN A 485 15.83 6.60 -6.05
CA GLN A 485 16.17 5.18 -5.92
C GLN A 485 15.29 4.48 -4.88
N GLN A 486 15.15 5.06 -3.68
CA GLN A 486 14.32 4.48 -2.64
C GLN A 486 12.84 4.41 -3.04
N VAL A 487 12.31 5.47 -3.64
CA VAL A 487 10.92 5.53 -4.12
C VAL A 487 10.68 4.50 -5.23
N ILE A 488 11.64 4.33 -6.14
CA ILE A 488 11.56 3.34 -7.21
C ILE A 488 11.48 1.93 -6.62
N TRP A 489 12.38 1.54 -5.72
CA TRP A 489 12.33 0.21 -5.08
C TRP A 489 10.99 -0.07 -4.39
N ARG A 490 10.44 0.93 -3.68
CA ARG A 490 9.11 0.82 -3.07
C ARG A 490 8.02 0.59 -4.12
N GLY A 491 8.05 1.34 -5.22
CA GLY A 491 7.10 1.20 -6.32
C GLY A 491 7.18 -0.18 -7.01
N LEU A 492 8.40 -0.65 -7.29
CA LEU A 492 8.64 -1.98 -7.86
C LEU A 492 8.14 -3.10 -6.94
N ARG A 493 8.27 -2.93 -5.62
CA ARG A 493 7.69 -3.87 -4.63
C ARG A 493 6.18 -3.95 -4.77
N SER A 494 5.52 -2.81 -4.92
CA SER A 494 4.08 -2.77 -5.16
C SER A 494 3.69 -3.43 -6.48
N ILE A 495 4.51 -3.30 -7.53
CA ILE A 495 4.25 -3.97 -8.81
C ILE A 495 4.42 -5.49 -8.66
N ARG A 496 5.50 -5.94 -8.00
CA ARG A 496 5.74 -7.37 -7.75
C ARG A 496 4.61 -8.00 -6.93
N GLN A 497 4.08 -7.29 -5.94
CA GLN A 497 2.91 -7.73 -5.15
C GLN A 497 1.66 -7.97 -6.01
N LEU A 498 1.51 -7.27 -7.13
CA LEU A 498 0.35 -7.35 -8.02
C LEU A 498 0.54 -8.34 -9.18
N GLN A 499 1.77 -8.79 -9.41
CA GLN A 499 2.08 -9.71 -10.48
C GLN A 499 1.44 -11.08 -10.23
N PHE A 500 0.92 -11.73 -11.26
CA PHE A 500 0.54 -13.14 -11.20
C PHE A 500 1.77 -13.98 -11.52
N ARG A 501 2.48 -14.45 -10.48
CA ARG A 501 3.76 -15.14 -10.66
C ARG A 501 3.82 -16.49 -9.97
N GLU A 502 3.36 -16.58 -8.72
CA GLU A 502 3.48 -17.80 -7.95
C GLU A 502 2.22 -18.67 -8.09
N SER A 503 2.33 -19.96 -7.78
CA SER A 503 1.16 -20.86 -7.78
C SER A 503 0.07 -20.39 -6.81
N THR A 504 0.47 -19.78 -5.69
CA THR A 504 -0.41 -19.15 -4.70
C THR A 504 -1.18 -17.96 -5.25
N ASP A 505 -0.68 -17.25 -6.27
CA ASP A 505 -1.45 -16.18 -6.94
C ASP A 505 -2.52 -16.71 -7.90
N LEU A 506 -2.34 -17.95 -8.35
CA LEU A 506 -3.08 -18.57 -9.45
C LEU A 506 -4.04 -19.67 -8.99
N PHE A 507 -4.21 -19.86 -7.68
CA PHE A 507 -4.97 -20.98 -7.13
C PHE A 507 -6.44 -21.02 -7.55
N TYR A 508 -7.00 -19.88 -7.96
CA TYR A 508 -8.39 -19.75 -8.45
C TYR A 508 -8.48 -19.41 -9.95
N ILE A 509 -7.35 -19.40 -10.66
CA ILE A 509 -7.27 -19.05 -12.08
C ILE A 509 -7.29 -20.32 -12.94
N SER A 510 -8.46 -20.59 -13.54
CA SER A 510 -8.67 -21.76 -14.40
C SER A 510 -7.93 -21.65 -15.74
N GLN A 511 -7.82 -20.44 -16.31
CA GLN A 511 -7.06 -20.18 -17.53
C GLN A 511 -5.74 -19.46 -17.20
N ARG A 512 -4.66 -20.23 -16.97
CA ARG A 512 -3.39 -19.68 -16.48
C ARG A 512 -2.57 -18.96 -17.55
N SER A 513 -2.57 -19.45 -18.79
CA SER A 513 -1.77 -18.87 -19.89
C SER A 513 -1.99 -17.36 -20.11
N PRO A 514 -3.25 -16.85 -20.20
CA PRO A 514 -3.50 -15.42 -20.38
C PRO A 514 -3.27 -14.57 -19.12
N VAL A 515 -2.90 -15.18 -17.98
CA VAL A 515 -2.77 -14.49 -16.68
C VAL A 515 -1.34 -14.50 -16.18
N TYR A 516 -0.59 -15.59 -16.39
CA TYR A 516 0.77 -15.75 -15.89
C TYR A 516 1.69 -14.64 -16.40
N GLY A 517 2.39 -13.96 -15.48
CA GLY A 517 3.27 -12.81 -15.76
C GLY A 517 2.55 -11.45 -15.79
N ALA A 518 1.22 -11.41 -15.86
CA ALA A 518 0.44 -10.17 -15.89
C ALA A 518 0.42 -9.46 -14.53
N VAL A 519 -0.07 -8.22 -14.54
CA VAL A 519 -0.22 -7.36 -13.36
C VAL A 519 -1.71 -7.04 -13.16
N ARG A 520 -2.22 -7.38 -11.98
CA ARG A 520 -3.61 -7.09 -11.61
C ARG A 520 -3.80 -5.63 -11.21
N THR A 521 -5.04 -5.13 -11.29
CA THR A 521 -5.37 -3.71 -11.11
C THR A 521 -5.04 -3.19 -9.71
N THR A 522 -5.41 -3.93 -8.67
CA THR A 522 -5.02 -3.70 -7.27
C THR A 522 -5.03 -5.02 -6.51
N VAL A 523 -4.55 -5.06 -5.26
CA VAL A 523 -4.54 -6.30 -4.45
C VAL A 523 -5.94 -6.91 -4.26
N TYR A 524 -7.00 -6.10 -4.39
CA TYR A 524 -8.41 -6.52 -4.27
C TYR A 524 -9.20 -6.42 -5.58
N ASP A 525 -8.53 -6.18 -6.71
CA ASP A 525 -9.16 -6.19 -8.04
C ASP A 525 -8.25 -6.93 -9.02
N ASN A 526 -8.63 -8.17 -9.33
CA ASN A 526 -7.83 -9.07 -10.13
C ASN A 526 -7.89 -8.77 -11.65
N VAL A 527 -8.66 -7.78 -12.09
CA VAL A 527 -8.73 -7.38 -13.51
C VAL A 527 -7.35 -7.05 -14.05
N ILE A 528 -7.07 -7.53 -15.25
CA ILE A 528 -5.86 -7.20 -16.00
C ILE A 528 -6.26 -6.27 -17.13
N ARG A 529 -5.71 -5.06 -17.13
CA ARG A 529 -5.71 -4.17 -18.31
C ARG A 529 -4.32 -4.19 -18.92
N ILE A 530 -4.20 -4.03 -20.24
CA ILE A 530 -2.89 -3.97 -20.91
C ILE A 530 -1.97 -2.91 -20.31
N ASP A 531 -2.51 -1.76 -19.90
CA ASP A 531 -1.75 -0.67 -19.28
C ASP A 531 -1.32 -0.95 -17.84
N ASN A 532 -1.84 -2.00 -17.19
CA ASN A 532 -1.26 -2.47 -15.92
C ASN A 532 0.13 -3.08 -16.16
N VAL A 533 0.30 -3.80 -17.25
CA VAL A 533 1.54 -4.51 -17.55
C VAL A 533 2.50 -3.61 -18.31
N GLN A 534 2.01 -2.95 -19.35
CA GLN A 534 2.79 -2.10 -20.25
C GLN A 534 3.53 -0.98 -19.50
N HIS A 535 2.87 -0.16 -18.68
CA HIS A 535 3.57 0.90 -17.93
C HIS A 535 4.62 0.36 -16.96
N CYS A 536 4.29 -0.74 -16.27
CA CYS A 536 5.23 -1.38 -15.35
C CYS A 536 6.46 -1.95 -16.07
N LEU A 537 6.25 -2.58 -17.23
CA LEU A 537 7.32 -3.11 -18.07
C LEU A 537 8.20 -2.00 -18.64
N MET A 538 7.63 -0.88 -19.08
CA MET A 538 8.38 0.27 -19.58
C MET A 538 9.27 0.89 -18.49
N ALA A 539 8.77 1.02 -17.27
CA ALA A 539 9.57 1.49 -16.13
C ALA A 539 10.73 0.52 -15.84
N LEU A 540 10.45 -0.79 -15.78
CA LEU A 540 11.47 -1.81 -15.58
C LEU A 540 12.56 -1.77 -16.67
N MET A 541 12.17 -1.65 -17.95
CA MET A 541 13.12 -1.59 -19.07
C MET A 541 14.08 -0.40 -18.99
N LYS A 542 13.61 0.76 -18.51
CA LYS A 542 14.50 1.92 -18.24
C LYS A 542 15.46 1.64 -17.09
N LEU A 543 14.96 1.08 -15.99
CA LEU A 543 15.74 0.88 -14.77
C LEU A 543 16.85 -0.16 -14.94
N ILE A 544 16.57 -1.26 -15.64
CA ILE A 544 17.56 -2.30 -15.94
C ILE A 544 18.56 -1.88 -17.02
N GLN A 545 18.35 -0.73 -17.68
CA GLN A 545 19.35 -0.10 -18.55
C GLN A 545 20.22 0.91 -17.79
N CYS A 546 19.90 1.19 -16.51
CA CYS A 546 20.67 2.11 -15.67
C CYS A 546 21.61 1.34 -14.72
N PRO A 547 22.92 1.29 -14.99
CA PRO A 547 23.86 0.51 -14.17
C PRO A 547 23.86 0.94 -12.70
N ALA A 548 23.75 2.24 -12.43
CA ALA A 548 23.72 2.76 -11.06
C ALA A 548 22.54 2.19 -10.25
N PHE A 549 21.37 2.01 -10.87
CA PHE A 549 20.22 1.41 -10.19
C PHE A 549 20.38 -0.11 -10.00
N LEU A 550 20.85 -0.82 -11.02
CA LEU A 550 21.01 -2.28 -10.98
C LEU A 550 21.98 -2.76 -9.90
N HIS A 551 23.04 -2.00 -9.64
CA HIS A 551 23.99 -2.30 -8.57
C HIS A 551 23.54 -1.79 -7.20
N SER A 552 22.43 -1.05 -7.15
CA SER A 552 21.86 -0.58 -5.90
C SER A 552 21.00 -1.66 -5.24
N THR A 553 20.82 -1.54 -3.93
CA THR A 553 19.86 -2.36 -3.17
C THR A 553 18.79 -1.46 -2.55
N PRO A 554 17.61 -2.02 -2.19
CA PRO A 554 16.64 -1.29 -1.40
C PRO A 554 17.28 -0.80 -0.10
N ASN A 555 17.23 0.52 0.16
CA ASN A 555 17.67 1.07 1.43
C ASN A 555 16.69 0.64 2.54
N LEU A 556 17.11 -0.32 3.36
CA LEU A 556 16.33 -0.86 4.47
C LEU A 556 16.52 0.05 5.69
N LYS A 557 15.53 0.88 6.02
CA LYS A 557 15.44 1.48 7.36
C LYS A 557 14.98 0.43 8.38
N ALA A 558 15.15 0.67 9.68
CA ALA A 558 14.64 -0.23 10.73
C ALA A 558 13.12 -0.51 10.62
N ALA A 559 12.33 0.40 10.02
CA ALA A 559 10.90 0.23 9.71
C ALA A 559 10.60 -0.58 8.43
N ASP A 560 11.63 -0.89 7.63
CA ASP A 560 11.58 -1.71 6.41
C ASP A 560 12.01 -3.16 6.68
N ILE A 561 12.61 -3.41 7.84
CA ILE A 561 12.73 -4.73 8.46
C ILE A 561 11.32 -5.07 8.95
N ASP A 562 10.61 -5.81 8.10
CA ASP A 562 9.49 -6.71 8.42
C ASP A 562 8.64 -6.35 9.66
N ARG A 563 7.40 -5.94 9.43
CA ARG A 563 6.36 -5.83 10.48
C ARG A 563 5.75 -7.20 10.84
N SER A 564 6.37 -8.32 10.45
CA SER A 564 6.01 -9.62 11.02
C SER A 564 6.64 -9.73 12.40
N GLU A 565 5.78 -9.55 13.41
CA GLU A 565 6.06 -9.59 14.85
C GLU A 565 6.98 -8.47 15.36
N PRO A 566 6.81 -8.00 16.63
CA PRO A 566 7.89 -7.28 17.28
C PRO A 566 9.14 -8.18 17.23
N PRO A 567 10.36 -7.65 17.02
CA PRO A 567 11.53 -8.44 17.37
C PRO A 567 11.34 -8.78 18.84
N LEU A 568 11.09 -10.05 19.16
CA LEU A 568 11.17 -10.52 20.53
C LEU A 568 12.55 -10.06 21.01
N PRO A 569 12.61 -9.19 22.02
CA PRO A 569 13.87 -8.60 22.42
C PRO A 569 14.83 -9.72 22.84
N ALA A 570 16.05 -9.68 22.29
CA ALA A 570 17.10 -10.63 22.65
C ALA A 570 17.37 -10.65 24.16
N GLN A 571 17.08 -9.55 24.85
CA GLN A 571 17.11 -9.41 26.29
C GLN A 571 16.00 -8.46 26.77
N VAL A 572 15.20 -8.90 27.73
CA VAL A 572 14.26 -8.04 28.48
C VAL A 572 14.82 -7.89 29.88
N PHE A 573 15.12 -6.67 30.27
CA PHE A 573 15.61 -6.38 31.60
C PHE A 573 14.46 -6.41 32.60
N THR A 574 14.74 -7.05 33.74
CA THR A 574 13.82 -7.17 34.86
C THR A 574 14.07 -6.06 35.89
N ARG A 575 13.17 -5.92 36.86
CA ARG A 575 13.35 -5.03 38.01
C ARG A 575 14.72 -5.19 38.71
N ALA A 576 15.29 -6.39 38.76
CA ALA A 576 16.59 -6.64 39.40
C ALA A 576 17.76 -5.95 38.67
N GLU A 577 17.62 -5.70 37.37
CA GLU A 577 18.65 -5.14 36.50
C GLU A 577 18.44 -3.63 36.26
N ALA A 578 17.42 -3.03 36.88
CA ALA A 578 17.04 -1.64 36.65
C ALA A 578 18.14 -0.60 36.98
N THR A 579 19.12 -0.96 37.81
CA THR A 579 20.22 -0.06 38.23
C THR A 579 21.33 0.07 37.20
N THR A 580 21.39 -0.83 36.21
CA THR A 580 22.41 -0.82 35.13
C THR A 580 21.90 -0.20 33.83
N LEU A 581 20.63 0.21 33.77
CA LEU A 581 19.99 0.73 32.58
C LEU A 581 20.28 2.22 32.38
N LYS A 582 20.49 2.62 31.13
CA LYS A 582 20.75 4.00 30.71
C LYS A 582 19.44 4.74 30.40
N ASN A 583 18.49 4.07 29.77
CA ASN A 583 17.27 4.66 29.24
C ASN A 583 16.06 4.45 30.16
N PHE A 584 16.22 3.73 31.27
CA PHE A 584 15.20 3.46 32.28
C PHE A 584 15.74 3.61 33.69
N ARG A 585 14.87 4.01 34.62
CA ARG A 585 15.16 4.01 36.06
C ARG A 585 13.91 3.66 36.84
N LEU A 586 13.96 2.58 37.61
CA LEU A 586 12.89 2.26 38.56
C LEU A 586 12.94 3.26 39.73
N VAL A 587 11.87 4.03 39.90
CA VAL A 587 11.77 5.09 40.91
C VAL A 587 11.17 4.55 42.20
N ASP A 588 10.07 3.80 42.10
CA ASP A 588 9.46 3.09 43.22
C ASP A 588 9.01 1.70 42.75
N PRO A 589 9.48 0.63 43.39
CA PRO A 589 9.10 -0.73 43.02
C PRO A 589 7.66 -1.12 43.34
N GLN A 590 6.98 -0.42 44.25
CA GLN A 590 5.70 -0.87 44.79
C GLN A 590 4.86 0.29 45.35
N VAL A 591 4.25 1.04 44.45
CA VAL A 591 3.22 2.03 44.78
C VAL A 591 1.90 1.31 45.07
N ASP A 592 1.18 1.71 46.12
CA ASP A 592 -0.19 1.24 46.35
C ASP A 592 -1.15 1.86 45.31
N ILE A 593 -1.40 1.11 44.24
CA ILE A 593 -2.23 1.53 43.11
C ILE A 593 -3.74 1.28 43.33
N ARG A 594 -4.16 0.61 44.42
CA ARG A 594 -5.56 0.20 44.61
C ARG A 594 -6.54 1.40 44.62
N PRO A 595 -6.25 2.52 45.31
CA PRO A 595 -7.12 3.70 45.27
C PRO A 595 -7.24 4.32 43.87
N LEU A 596 -6.14 4.33 43.10
CA LEU A 596 -6.09 4.90 41.75
C LEU A 596 -6.91 4.04 40.76
N ILE A 597 -6.78 2.72 40.84
CA ILE A 597 -7.56 1.79 40.01
C ILE A 597 -9.05 1.90 40.33
N ALA A 598 -9.42 1.97 41.61
CA ALA A 598 -10.82 2.12 42.01
C ALA A 598 -11.44 3.40 41.42
N GLU A 599 -10.71 4.51 41.46
CA GLU A 599 -11.13 5.78 40.87
C GLU A 599 -11.24 5.71 39.33
N ILE A 600 -10.31 5.02 38.65
CA ILE A 600 -10.39 4.81 37.19
C ILE A 600 -11.58 3.95 36.81
N LYS A 601 -11.84 2.88 37.56
CA LYS A 601 -12.99 1.99 37.34
C LYS A 601 -14.33 2.73 37.50
N ALA A 602 -14.44 3.57 38.53
CA ALA A 602 -15.63 4.41 38.75
C ALA A 602 -15.91 5.38 37.58
N ASN A 603 -14.89 5.71 36.78
CA ASN A 603 -14.96 6.67 35.69
C ASN A 603 -14.69 6.07 34.29
N GLU A 604 -14.93 4.76 34.09
CA GLU A 604 -14.62 4.06 32.82
C GLU A 604 -15.28 4.67 31.58
N HIS A 605 -16.46 5.28 31.73
CA HIS A 605 -17.18 5.93 30.63
C HIS A 605 -16.38 7.08 29.98
N LEU A 606 -15.37 7.64 30.66
CA LEU A 606 -14.55 8.75 30.15
C LEU A 606 -13.47 8.34 29.14
N TRP A 607 -13.19 7.05 28.95
CA TRP A 607 -12.14 6.58 28.04
C TRP A 607 -12.31 7.01 26.58
N LEU A 608 -13.55 7.25 26.14
CA LEU A 608 -13.88 7.68 24.79
C LEU A 608 -14.35 9.14 24.71
N HIS A 609 -14.28 9.90 25.82
CA HIS A 609 -14.70 11.30 25.85
C HIS A 609 -13.85 12.19 24.93
N ASN A 610 -12.55 11.90 24.82
CA ASN A 610 -11.67 12.57 23.88
C ASN A 610 -10.87 11.55 23.06
N THR A 611 -11.24 11.40 21.80
CA THR A 611 -10.59 10.45 20.88
C THR A 611 -9.44 11.05 20.06
N SER A 612 -9.05 12.29 20.33
CA SER A 612 -8.08 13.00 19.49
C SER A 612 -6.73 12.30 19.39
N ARG A 613 -6.32 11.55 20.43
CA ARG A 613 -5.03 10.83 20.42
C ARG A 613 -5.06 9.69 19.40
N GLN A 614 -6.06 8.83 19.52
CA GLN A 614 -6.19 7.67 18.64
C GLN A 614 -6.54 8.05 17.21
N ASP A 615 -7.25 9.15 17.02
CA ASP A 615 -7.67 9.60 15.69
C ASP A 615 -6.56 10.36 14.95
N LYS A 616 -5.72 11.13 15.67
CA LYS A 616 -4.76 12.05 15.06
C LYS A 616 -3.29 11.64 15.23
N VAL A 617 -2.94 10.88 16.26
CA VAL A 617 -1.55 10.47 16.52
C VAL A 617 -1.34 9.03 16.06
N LYS A 618 -0.89 8.87 14.81
CA LYS A 618 -0.78 7.56 14.12
C LYS A 618 -0.01 6.50 14.91
N VAL A 619 1.06 6.90 15.60
CA VAL A 619 1.92 6.00 16.40
C VAL A 619 1.29 5.54 17.71
N GLN A 620 0.20 6.18 18.15
CA GLN A 620 -0.52 5.87 19.40
C GLN A 620 -1.99 5.50 19.14
N ARG A 621 -2.33 5.13 17.90
CA ARG A 621 -3.71 4.91 17.43
C ARG A 621 -4.47 3.77 18.11
N GLU A 622 -3.78 2.89 18.82
CA GLU A 622 -4.34 1.73 19.53
C GLU A 622 -4.54 2.01 21.04
N THR A 623 -4.37 3.26 21.45
CA THR A 623 -4.59 3.70 22.84
C THR A 623 -5.94 4.37 23.02
N HIS A 624 -6.50 4.29 24.23
CA HIS A 624 -7.48 5.25 24.71
C HIS A 624 -6.84 6.10 25.80
N THR A 625 -7.13 7.40 25.83
CA THR A 625 -6.45 8.34 26.73
C THR A 625 -7.44 9.27 27.43
N ILE A 626 -7.26 9.40 28.74
CA ILE A 626 -7.91 10.41 29.58
C ILE A 626 -6.86 11.47 29.90
N TYR A 627 -7.08 12.70 29.44
CA TYR A 627 -6.16 13.81 29.69
C TYR A 627 -6.51 14.49 31.01
N LEU A 628 -5.62 14.43 32.00
CA LEU A 628 -5.79 15.09 33.30
C LEU A 628 -5.17 16.50 33.30
N ARG A 629 -3.98 16.63 32.72
CA ARG A 629 -3.32 17.92 32.45
C ARG A 629 -2.85 17.97 31.01
N SER A 630 -3.12 19.08 30.33
CA SER A 630 -2.74 19.30 28.92
C SER A 630 -2.14 20.68 28.71
N ALA A 631 -1.60 20.93 27.51
CA ALA A 631 -1.11 22.25 27.15
C ALA A 631 -2.21 23.33 27.28
N VAL A 632 -1.85 24.51 27.78
CA VAL A 632 -2.77 25.66 27.88
C VAL A 632 -3.22 26.10 26.49
N LYS A 633 -4.50 26.45 26.36
CA LYS A 633 -5.12 26.96 25.12
C LYS A 633 -5.82 28.30 25.39
N PRO A 634 -5.88 29.22 24.40
CA PRO A 634 -5.28 29.12 23.06
C PRO A 634 -3.74 29.14 23.10
N TYR A 635 -3.10 28.67 22.03
CA TYR A 635 -1.62 28.65 21.97
C TYR A 635 -1.06 30.08 21.82
N PRO A 636 0.17 30.33 22.30
CA PRO A 636 0.84 31.61 22.10
C PRO A 636 0.95 31.99 20.61
N PRO A 637 0.95 33.29 20.26
CA PRO A 637 1.14 33.74 18.88
C PRO A 637 2.40 33.15 18.25
N GLY A 638 2.28 32.58 17.05
CA GLY A 638 3.38 31.93 16.34
C GLY A 638 3.58 30.43 16.64
N VAL A 639 2.92 29.88 17.66
CA VAL A 639 2.99 28.44 17.98
C VAL A 639 1.82 27.68 17.34
N THR A 640 2.12 26.80 16.38
CA THR A 640 1.12 25.99 15.67
C THR A 640 0.99 24.56 16.22
N ASN A 641 1.94 24.12 17.04
CA ASN A 641 2.00 22.79 17.61
C ASN A 641 1.91 22.85 19.14
N GLY A 642 0.99 22.08 19.72
CA GLY A 642 0.84 21.99 21.17
C GLY A 642 2.08 21.45 21.87
N ASN A 643 2.98 20.72 21.18
CA ASN A 643 4.22 20.22 21.78
C ASN A 643 5.29 21.31 22.00
N ASP A 644 5.07 22.53 21.53
CA ASP A 644 5.96 23.67 21.79
C ASP A 644 5.41 24.61 22.87
N VAL A 645 4.25 24.27 23.44
CA VAL A 645 3.63 25.02 24.55
C VAL A 645 4.11 24.46 25.89
N HIS A 646 4.85 25.27 26.64
CA HIS A 646 5.42 24.89 27.94
C HIS A 646 4.37 24.80 29.05
N ASP A 647 3.41 25.72 29.08
CA ASP A 647 2.41 25.79 30.14
C ASP A 647 1.42 24.62 30.06
N SER A 648 1.14 24.03 31.23
CA SER A 648 0.15 22.97 31.39
C SER A 648 -0.92 23.36 32.40
N CYS A 649 -2.17 22.98 32.15
CA CYS A 649 -3.29 23.18 33.07
C CYS A 649 -4.11 21.91 33.26
N ARG A 650 -4.85 21.83 34.37
CA ARG A 650 -5.86 20.78 34.58
C ARG A 650 -6.93 20.88 33.48
N THR A 651 -7.35 19.74 32.96
CA THR A 651 -8.49 19.65 32.05
C THR A 651 -9.80 19.56 32.83
N GLN A 652 -10.94 19.68 32.15
CA GLN A 652 -12.25 19.39 32.76
C GLN A 652 -12.38 17.94 33.25
N LEU A 653 -11.60 16.99 32.71
CA LEU A 653 -11.68 15.61 33.14
C LEU A 653 -10.97 15.40 34.50
N ALA A 654 -10.02 16.25 34.87
CA ALA A 654 -9.27 16.11 36.13
C ALA A 654 -10.16 16.11 37.39
N GLN A 655 -11.31 16.78 37.34
CA GLN A 655 -12.25 16.84 38.49
C GLN A 655 -12.82 15.46 38.86
N TYR A 656 -12.84 14.52 37.92
CA TYR A 656 -13.31 13.15 38.15
C TYR A 656 -12.23 12.23 38.75
N PHE A 657 -10.98 12.71 38.84
CA PHE A 657 -9.84 11.92 39.31
C PHE A 657 -9.08 12.60 40.47
N PRO A 658 -9.74 13.02 41.57
CA PRO A 658 -9.09 13.71 42.67
C PRO A 658 -7.97 12.90 43.35
N THR A 659 -8.10 11.58 43.44
CA THR A 659 -7.11 10.69 44.06
C THR A 659 -5.85 10.60 43.20
N VAL A 660 -6.00 10.39 41.88
CA VAL A 660 -4.88 10.38 40.93
C VAL A 660 -4.20 11.76 40.89
N MET A 661 -4.98 12.85 40.89
CA MET A 661 -4.42 14.20 40.89
C MET A 661 -3.64 14.51 42.17
N GLN A 662 -4.16 14.11 43.33
CA GLN A 662 -3.47 14.27 44.62
C GLN A 662 -2.15 13.47 44.64
N TRP A 663 -2.15 12.25 44.11
CA TRP A 663 -0.94 11.43 44.01
C TRP A 663 0.13 12.09 43.13
N LEU A 664 -0.25 12.60 41.95
CA LEU A 664 0.64 13.32 41.04
C LEU A 664 1.24 14.58 41.69
N GLU A 665 0.42 15.37 42.37
CA GLU A 665 0.83 16.61 43.02
C GLU A 665 1.76 16.36 44.20
N THR A 666 1.47 15.33 44.99
CA THR A 666 2.34 14.89 46.10
C THR A 666 3.70 14.46 45.57
N TYR A 667 3.75 13.68 44.48
CA TYR A 667 5.02 13.29 43.87
C TYR A 667 5.79 14.47 43.27
N ALA A 668 5.12 15.37 42.55
CA ALA A 668 5.76 16.55 41.99
C ALA A 668 6.38 17.43 43.10
N GLN A 669 5.65 17.66 44.19
CA GLN A 669 6.13 18.38 45.35
C GLN A 669 7.34 17.68 46.00
N ALA A 670 7.28 16.37 46.21
CA ALA A 670 8.38 15.60 46.81
C ALA A 670 9.63 15.51 45.91
N SER A 671 9.45 15.48 44.59
CA SER A 671 10.55 15.43 43.63
C SER A 671 11.25 16.77 43.42
N GLY A 672 10.63 17.87 43.89
CA GLY A 672 11.12 19.24 43.77
C GLY A 672 10.90 19.86 42.39
N GLY A 673 10.01 19.28 41.57
CA GLY A 673 9.72 19.71 40.21
C GLY A 673 8.28 20.19 40.03
N ALA A 674 8.01 20.99 39.00
CA ALA A 674 6.65 21.36 38.64
C ALA A 674 5.97 20.25 37.84
N LEU A 675 4.71 19.96 38.18
CA LEU A 675 3.90 18.95 37.48
C LEU A 675 3.53 19.45 36.07
N GLY A 676 3.96 18.70 35.06
CA GLY A 676 3.65 18.93 33.65
C GLY A 676 2.31 18.34 33.23
N ARG A 677 2.28 17.78 32.03
CA ARG A 677 1.13 17.08 31.46
C ARG A 677 0.98 15.73 32.15
N ALA A 678 -0.26 15.28 32.26
CA ALA A 678 -0.60 14.04 32.94
C ALA A 678 -1.78 13.38 32.21
N THR A 679 -1.66 12.08 31.95
CA THR A 679 -2.64 11.30 31.21
C THR A 679 -2.76 9.89 31.76
N ILE A 680 -3.97 9.35 31.77
CA ILE A 680 -4.22 7.93 32.00
C ILE A 680 -4.40 7.29 30.63
N VAL A 681 -3.64 6.25 30.33
CA VAL A 681 -3.57 5.64 29.00
C VAL A 681 -3.79 4.15 29.11
N ARG A 682 -4.78 3.63 28.36
CA ARG A 682 -4.94 2.19 28.16
C ARG A 682 -4.55 1.79 26.74
N LEU A 683 -3.81 0.70 26.61
CA LEU A 683 -3.39 0.10 25.35
C LEU A 683 -4.19 -1.19 25.11
N ALA A 684 -4.73 -1.36 23.91
CA ALA A 684 -5.59 -2.49 23.58
C ALA A 684 -4.88 -3.84 23.82
N PRO A 685 -5.63 -4.93 24.07
CA PRO A 685 -5.08 -6.29 24.01
C PRO A 685 -4.30 -6.52 22.72
N GLN A 686 -3.11 -7.10 22.81
CA GLN A 686 -2.18 -7.28 21.68
C GLN A 686 -1.85 -5.98 20.91
N GLY A 687 -2.08 -4.82 21.55
CA GLY A 687 -1.93 -3.50 20.96
C GLY A 687 -0.52 -2.94 21.09
N ARG A 688 -0.18 -1.98 20.22
CA ARG A 688 1.14 -1.35 20.14
C ARG A 688 1.11 0.17 20.19
N VAL A 689 2.06 0.73 20.92
CA VAL A 689 2.56 2.09 20.68
C VAL A 689 3.77 1.97 19.78
N TYR A 690 3.66 2.47 18.56
CA TYR A 690 4.66 2.31 17.51
C TYR A 690 5.90 3.15 17.78
N ARG A 691 7.07 2.69 17.31
CA ARG A 691 8.36 3.37 17.51
C ARG A 691 8.32 4.83 17.12
N HIS A 692 8.62 5.71 18.08
CA HIS A 692 8.63 7.18 17.90
C HIS A 692 9.56 7.85 18.92
N ILE A 693 9.73 9.17 18.77
CA ILE A 693 10.31 10.05 19.81
C ILE A 693 9.27 11.11 20.18
N ASP A 694 9.32 11.60 21.41
CA ASP A 694 8.48 12.72 21.82
C ASP A 694 9.09 14.06 21.37
N GLN A 695 8.60 14.58 20.24
CA GLN A 695 9.09 15.82 19.62
C GLN A 695 8.44 17.07 20.21
N GLY A 696 9.24 18.13 20.38
CA GLY A 696 8.81 19.47 20.76
C GLY A 696 9.59 20.01 21.97
N GLU A 697 9.72 21.34 22.05
CA GLU A 697 10.50 22.00 23.11
C GLU A 697 9.97 21.67 24.52
N TYR A 698 8.67 21.41 24.66
CA TYR A 698 8.07 21.00 25.93
C TYR A 698 8.70 19.71 26.49
N TYR A 699 8.91 18.69 25.64
CA TYR A 699 9.42 17.37 26.08
C TYR A 699 10.92 17.37 26.29
N ARG A 700 11.67 18.23 25.57
CA ARG A 700 13.12 18.36 25.73
C ARG A 700 13.54 18.73 27.15
N LEU A 701 12.72 19.54 27.84
CA LEU A 701 13.00 20.09 29.16
C LEU A 701 12.40 19.28 30.33
N ARG A 702 11.73 18.16 30.06
CA ARG A 702 10.98 17.40 31.08
C ARG A 702 11.35 15.93 31.11
N ASP A 703 11.26 15.37 32.30
CA ASP A 703 11.37 13.94 32.54
C ASP A 703 9.97 13.32 32.45
N ARG A 704 9.87 12.15 31.82
CA ARG A 704 8.62 11.42 31.66
C ARG A 704 8.61 10.17 32.54
N TYR A 705 7.48 9.98 33.21
CA TYR A 705 7.28 8.89 34.15
C TYR A 705 6.05 8.05 33.81
N HIS A 706 6.15 6.77 34.14
CA HIS A 706 5.14 5.75 33.94
C HIS A 706 4.89 5.03 35.27
N LEU A 707 3.67 5.13 35.81
CA LEU A 707 3.19 4.24 36.86
C LEU A 707 2.29 3.17 36.22
N VAL A 708 2.64 1.90 36.40
CA VAL A 708 1.86 0.78 35.86
C VAL A 708 0.66 0.51 36.77
N LEU A 709 -0.55 0.66 36.23
CA LEU A 709 -1.78 0.47 36.99
C LEU A 709 -2.43 -0.88 36.71
N GLN A 710 -2.33 -1.39 35.47
CA GLN A 710 -2.87 -2.70 35.11
C GLN A 710 -2.09 -3.29 33.95
N SER A 711 -1.70 -4.56 34.08
CA SER A 711 -1.19 -5.42 33.00
C SER A 711 -1.02 -6.83 33.55
N SER A 712 -1.72 -7.82 32.99
CA SER A 712 -1.73 -9.20 33.51
C SER A 712 -0.40 -9.95 33.31
N VAL A 713 0.35 -9.62 32.25
CA VAL A 713 1.66 -10.23 31.93
C VAL A 713 2.85 -9.25 32.02
N GLY A 714 2.62 -8.05 32.56
CA GLY A 714 3.56 -6.95 32.55
C GLY A 714 3.58 -6.19 31.21
N SER A 715 3.94 -4.90 31.27
CA SER A 715 3.98 -3.99 30.14
C SER A 715 5.39 -3.93 29.55
N LEU A 716 5.57 -4.37 28.31
CA LEU A 716 6.82 -4.13 27.59
C LEU A 716 6.93 -2.68 27.13
N LEU A 717 8.07 -2.07 27.45
CA LEU A 717 8.46 -0.74 26.96
C LEU A 717 9.93 -0.78 26.51
N ASN A 718 10.19 -0.28 25.32
CA ASN A 718 11.53 -0.07 24.78
C ASN A 718 11.88 1.40 24.79
N ALA A 719 13.15 1.71 25.07
CA ALA A 719 13.75 3.01 24.80
C ALA A 719 15.20 2.80 24.37
N GLY A 720 15.56 3.32 23.19
CA GLY A 720 16.87 3.08 22.59
C GLY A 720 17.06 1.61 22.24
N ASP A 721 18.08 1.01 22.85
CA ASP A 721 18.50 -0.39 22.77
C ASP A 721 18.02 -1.25 23.95
N GLU A 722 17.32 -0.67 24.92
CA GLU A 722 16.89 -1.36 26.15
C GLU A 722 15.40 -1.70 26.12
N TRP A 723 15.04 -2.89 26.59
CA TRP A 723 13.65 -3.33 26.80
C TRP A 723 13.42 -3.65 28.27
N VAL A 724 12.33 -3.13 28.84
CA VAL A 724 11.92 -3.39 30.22
C VAL A 724 10.51 -3.95 30.24
N ARG A 725 10.28 -4.99 31.06
CA ARG A 725 8.94 -5.45 31.42
C ARG A 725 8.53 -4.84 32.75
N MET A 726 7.59 -3.90 32.69
CA MET A 726 7.10 -3.15 33.86
C MET A 726 5.84 -3.79 34.44
N HIS A 727 5.81 -4.06 35.74
CA HIS A 727 4.69 -4.75 36.40
C HIS A 727 3.78 -3.78 37.18
N PRO A 728 2.49 -4.13 37.41
CA PRO A 728 1.58 -3.30 38.20
C PRO A 728 2.16 -2.91 39.55
N GLY A 729 2.08 -1.61 39.87
CA GLY A 729 2.63 -1.03 41.09
C GLY A 729 4.03 -0.46 40.91
N GLU A 730 4.74 -0.84 39.85
CA GLU A 730 6.05 -0.28 39.56
C GLU A 730 5.94 1.10 38.92
N PHE A 731 6.81 2.00 39.39
CA PHE A 731 6.89 3.39 38.97
C PHE A 731 8.26 3.68 38.35
N TRP A 732 8.25 4.06 37.08
CA TRP A 732 9.43 4.14 36.24
C TRP A 732 9.62 5.55 35.66
N TRP A 733 10.87 5.98 35.58
CA TRP A 733 11.31 7.01 34.64
C TRP A 733 11.86 6.32 33.38
N PHE A 734 11.66 6.94 32.22
CA PHE A 734 12.34 6.51 30.99
C PHE A 734 12.75 7.70 30.12
N ASP A 735 13.79 7.50 29.29
CA ASP A 735 14.24 8.50 28.33
C ASP A 735 13.31 8.56 27.11
N ASN A 736 12.39 9.52 27.14
CA ASN A 736 11.43 9.74 26.07
C ASN A 736 12.00 10.48 24.85
N GLN A 737 13.26 10.96 24.94
CA GLN A 737 13.98 11.54 23.81
C GLN A 737 14.70 10.47 22.96
N SER A 738 14.89 9.28 23.51
CA SER A 738 15.32 8.10 22.75
C SER A 738 14.14 7.48 21.98
N PRO A 739 14.39 6.88 20.80
CA PRO A 739 13.34 6.15 20.07
C PRO A 739 12.75 5.04 20.94
N HIS A 740 11.43 5.07 21.14
CA HIS A 740 10.75 4.22 22.09
C HIS A 740 9.43 3.67 21.54
N GLU A 741 9.01 2.52 22.07
CA GLU A 741 7.79 1.81 21.70
C GLU A 741 7.29 0.94 22.85
N ALA A 742 6.00 0.62 22.84
CA ALA A 742 5.38 -0.22 23.86
C ALA A 742 4.54 -1.32 23.22
N TYR A 743 4.49 -2.48 23.86
CA TYR A 743 3.67 -3.60 23.42
C TYR A 743 2.87 -4.17 24.60
N ASN A 744 1.59 -4.42 24.37
CA ASN A 744 0.73 -5.10 25.32
C ASN A 744 0.55 -6.55 24.90
N GLU A 745 1.34 -7.46 25.47
CA GLU A 745 1.24 -8.90 25.24
C GLU A 745 0.02 -9.54 25.90
N ALA A 746 -0.69 -8.79 26.75
CA ALA A 746 -1.86 -9.29 27.43
C ALA A 746 -3.09 -9.35 26.53
N ASP A 747 -4.00 -10.27 26.87
CA ASP A 747 -5.35 -10.33 26.31
C ASP A 747 -6.32 -9.35 26.97
N ASP A 748 -5.86 -8.60 27.99
CA ASP A 748 -6.60 -7.54 28.65
C ASP A 748 -5.98 -6.15 28.41
N TRP A 749 -6.68 -5.09 28.82
CA TRP A 749 -6.19 -3.72 28.67
C TRP A 749 -5.01 -3.45 29.60
N ARG A 750 -3.90 -2.99 29.05
CA ARG A 750 -2.77 -2.46 29.84
C ARG A 750 -2.98 -0.98 30.13
N ILE A 751 -2.95 -0.57 31.40
CA ILE A 751 -3.23 0.80 31.86
C ILE A 751 -2.01 1.40 32.55
N HIS A 752 -1.58 2.58 32.11
CA HIS A 752 -0.53 3.38 32.74
C HIS A 752 -1.04 4.79 33.08
N LEU A 753 -0.55 5.33 34.19
CA LEU A 753 -0.53 6.75 34.45
C LEU A 753 0.80 7.32 33.93
N ILE A 754 0.73 8.21 32.94
CA ILE A 754 1.88 8.82 32.29
C ILE A 754 1.86 10.31 32.58
N PHE A 755 2.96 10.84 33.12
CA PHE A 755 3.06 12.25 33.43
C PHE A 755 4.50 12.75 33.29
N ASP A 756 4.62 14.07 33.16
CA ASP A 756 5.92 14.73 33.02
C ASP A 756 6.18 15.64 34.24
N CYS A 757 7.44 15.75 34.65
CA CYS A 757 7.90 16.76 35.60
C CYS A 757 9.11 17.51 35.01
N ASP A 758 9.35 18.75 35.43
CA ASP A 758 10.55 19.47 35.02
C ASP A 758 11.82 18.69 35.37
N LYS A 759 12.78 18.60 34.43
CA LYS A 759 14.06 17.94 34.66
C LYS A 759 14.72 18.56 35.88
N ARG A 760 15.24 17.73 36.80
CA ARG A 760 16.22 18.24 37.77
C ARG A 760 17.39 18.79 36.96
N TRP A 761 17.56 20.11 36.95
CA TRP A 761 18.83 20.70 36.54
C TRP A 761 19.92 20.03 37.38
N GLN A 762 20.81 19.27 36.75
CA GLN A 762 22.01 18.75 37.39
C GLN A 762 22.91 19.93 37.77
N GLN A 763 22.63 20.54 38.92
CA GLN A 763 23.58 21.29 39.71
C GLN A 763 23.51 20.73 41.13
N LYS A 764 24.41 19.80 41.43
CA LYS A 764 25.50 20.05 42.38
C LYS A 764 26.43 18.84 42.43
N SER A 765 27.69 19.16 42.16
CA SER A 765 28.90 18.48 42.59
C SER A 765 28.77 17.85 43.98
N GLY A 766 29.46 16.72 44.17
CA GLY A 766 29.36 15.80 45.30
C GLY A 766 29.02 16.37 46.67
N THR A 767 28.10 15.70 47.35
CA THR A 767 28.17 15.38 48.78
C THR A 767 27.03 14.39 49.06
N SER A 768 27.35 13.33 49.80
CA SER A 768 26.37 12.35 50.27
C SER A 768 25.44 13.02 51.27
N ILE A 769 24.14 12.74 51.17
CA ILE A 769 23.21 12.96 52.29
C ILE A 769 22.29 11.75 52.35
N THR A 770 22.51 10.94 53.38
CA THR A 770 21.66 9.85 53.86
C THR A 770 20.28 10.39 54.26
N PRO A 771 19.17 9.67 54.03
CA PRO A 771 17.84 10.16 54.41
C PRO A 771 17.63 10.13 55.93
N PRO A 772 16.93 11.11 56.53
CA PRO A 772 16.52 10.99 57.93
C PRO A 772 15.33 10.05 58.08
N ILE A 773 15.45 9.21 59.10
CA ILE A 773 14.52 8.18 59.57
C ILE A 773 13.38 8.82 60.41
N THR A 774 12.15 8.34 60.19
CA THR A 774 10.91 8.35 61.03
C THR A 774 10.35 9.63 61.64
N LEU A 775 9.04 9.86 61.47
CA LEU A 775 7.96 9.25 62.28
C LEU A 775 6.67 9.13 61.47
#